data_AF-A0A7S4W979-F1
#
_entry.id   AF-A0A7S4W979-F1
#
_cell.length_a   1.000
_cell.length_b   1.000
_cell.length_c   1.000
_cell.angle_alpha   90.00
_cell.angle_beta   90.00
_cell.angle_gamma   90.00
#
_symmetry.space_group_name_H-M   'P 1'
#
loop_
_entity.id
_entity.type
_entity.pdbx_description
1 polymer ?
#
loop_
_entity_poly.entity_id
_entity_poly.type
_entity_poly.pdbx_seq_one_letter_code
_entity_poly.pdbx_strand_id
1 'polypeptide(L)'
;GGPPRRRRPPAQTLVLVPREGAEAPSGAEALLGEYVHQGSNHGKKTFLREGRDGKDSVWLYYWDSRDGREFSGWWFGSTVGGEEVYAKAEQHSAMPPMRGWRIPHDGVKSDVSLVLKGHEEDAEMPEEERLQKVKDLVSSLEHKVDKAVETSQKMLAGEGDIFEEGVRAISQLLDSRVGDLEDAKASAARHSRAAKKQKASGESEAELGLLEERLDSALGKALKEAARARERLTKCELEGAEERDAKELEAALPACMEAVAQAEMAVEAASSDEAAARARDLVQAARSRIGRALEAARGYAPEAQRLALAEFERMQGRCEAAERRLALWEGSGLSGLDGLPGGAIEVDADDEDGDAPGGQAPSAAAAGAAAAAGGETAAVARSTDAAEDGGEGPGDDGAVDLDTSLPEEELLRQMTSKVADVEGAARQALETASVVLQDDSEIKGVKLCLDLLEEHHDAVRRAQGRLSGELAAVRGRRSPTTPAAAEAMRALGPRLQVVRAHLAQELALAKRRVARAQRRAREARDLQAAEVAMPLALEAVAQAEDAVDAVVMEAGDMDWRRKQMETAVQFGDEYGDEIQKAMEETQLAADSAQDAISAARTRLDAQIRAARLLPAEQQKAALAEMAPVRRRLIDTQKKLNPYKSVRAEFEQQLRAKDELEGLSGRVAAIEADLEGVEGALGGAAASEDAASAAEAALGPVHTAVAKVLRLLEQRCAAGPGAAAGALGERLAGIRERALAAQSRAEELRDRARSERGEQLGRSLARVAAKEAECAEAWLRRVEEAEAPWAGGAEVLPEAQAAPALAAAEALAAEALPTLQAAKTLLMERLVEARQLPEGMLRLQTTEDLQRFQARVDAVCLRVTQLKIDVFARRTKMQMVEVIEAVTKAEQEAQKTTKAAAPFAQDNLESIDIKQLREVGAKVLKCAEPLAAACEAARAALTAKRQDSRCRSSPSFSTQLSKLAGRLEAAEATLSGLRRAAREAEGSRGLLEEQRKELAALERLVAEAELQALPLGEEQPTEQAEEATALRLRDARGALAAWRSAAEALAAHPHGALGHAVKRLLVQEEALRARLAGAWELARETCERALCRILAREARAELPRAEQAFREAEEAEGPFIKGNEVLSPAQSAEAITACEAAAAHAGEVLGGVQALVAQRLQEAAGFGCTDPGSRASVDELAALDRQAKGLASKLAHFQRDIEGRKRRAAPDRNGEGRPGKAPKVG
;
A
#
# COMPACT_ATOMS: atom_id res chain seq x y z
N GLY A 1 -71.29 1.38 9.85
CA GLY A 1 -70.28 2.46 9.86
C GLY A 1 -68.94 1.86 9.47
N GLY A 2 -68.06 2.64 8.84
CA GLY A 2 -66.70 2.18 8.50
C GLY A 2 -65.76 2.18 9.72
N PRO A 3 -64.68 1.39 9.70
CA PRO A 3 -63.68 1.38 10.77
C PRO A 3 -62.90 2.71 10.81
N PRO A 4 -62.40 3.12 12.00
CA PRO A 4 -61.66 4.37 12.14
C PRO A 4 -60.31 4.32 11.40
N ARG A 5 -60.02 5.33 10.57
CA ARG A 5 -58.70 5.50 9.95
C ARG A 5 -57.66 5.74 11.05
N ARG A 6 -56.68 4.84 11.17
CA ARG A 6 -55.48 5.10 12.00
C ARG A 6 -54.79 6.36 11.48
N ARG A 7 -54.53 7.34 12.34
CA ARG A 7 -53.65 8.47 12.01
C ARG A 7 -52.24 7.93 11.80
N ARG A 8 -51.54 8.37 10.75
CA ARG A 8 -50.07 8.24 10.69
C ARG A 8 -49.46 9.10 11.82
N PRO A 9 -48.34 8.69 12.44
CA PRO A 9 -47.57 9.61 13.28
C PRO A 9 -47.05 10.79 12.44
N PRO A 10 -46.86 11.98 13.03
CA PRO A 10 -46.24 13.10 12.33
C PRO A 10 -44.81 12.75 11.92
N ALA A 11 -44.38 13.27 10.76
CA ALA A 11 -43.00 13.10 10.30
C ALA A 11 -42.05 13.94 11.16
N GLN A 12 -40.87 13.39 11.50
CA GLN A 12 -39.85 14.17 12.18
C GLN A 12 -39.34 15.27 11.26
N THR A 13 -39.43 16.51 11.73
CA THR A 13 -38.99 17.71 11.03
C THR A 13 -37.87 18.38 11.81
N LEU A 14 -36.83 18.83 11.11
CA LEU A 14 -35.69 19.59 11.61
C LEU A 14 -35.76 21.01 11.06
N VAL A 15 -35.27 22.01 11.79
CA VAL A 15 -35.12 23.40 11.32
C VAL A 15 -33.66 23.77 11.42
N LEU A 16 -33.06 24.23 10.32
CA LEU A 16 -31.74 24.85 10.37
C LEU A 16 -31.91 26.35 10.66
N VAL A 17 -31.29 26.83 11.73
CA VAL A 17 -31.37 28.23 12.19
C VAL A 17 -29.98 28.82 12.44
N PRO A 18 -29.77 30.12 12.15
CA PRO A 18 -28.59 30.84 12.63
C PRO A 18 -28.63 30.97 14.16
N ARG A 19 -27.45 31.10 14.78
CA ARG A 19 -27.31 31.33 16.23
C ARG A 19 -27.98 32.65 16.64
N GLU A 20 -28.67 32.66 17.79
CA GLU A 20 -29.37 33.84 18.32
C GLU A 20 -28.44 35.07 18.36
N GLY A 21 -28.83 36.13 17.62
CA GLY A 21 -28.11 37.42 17.58
C GLY A 21 -27.01 37.53 16.52
N ALA A 22 -26.75 36.51 15.69
CA ALA A 22 -25.79 36.57 14.59
C ALA A 22 -26.48 36.66 13.22
N GLU A 23 -25.92 37.44 12.30
CA GLU A 23 -26.27 37.38 10.88
C GLU A 23 -25.82 36.04 10.28
N ALA A 24 -26.56 35.52 9.30
CA ALA A 24 -26.22 34.25 8.66
C ALA A 24 -24.94 34.39 7.82
N PRO A 25 -23.96 33.47 7.93
CA PRO A 25 -22.76 33.53 7.10
C PRO A 25 -23.13 33.36 5.62
N SER A 26 -22.49 34.14 4.75
CA SER A 26 -22.78 34.19 3.30
C SER A 26 -22.84 32.79 2.68
N GLY A 27 -23.99 32.46 2.08
CA GLY A 27 -24.29 31.14 1.51
C GLY A 27 -25.14 30.21 2.40
N ALA A 28 -25.13 30.39 3.73
CA ALA A 28 -25.95 29.59 4.63
C ALA A 28 -27.45 29.87 4.52
N GLU A 29 -27.85 31.08 4.05
CA GLU A 29 -29.25 31.46 3.84
C GLU A 29 -30.01 30.47 2.94
N ALA A 30 -29.33 29.95 1.91
CA ALA A 30 -29.90 28.97 0.98
C ALA A 30 -30.20 27.61 1.64
N LEU A 31 -29.61 27.32 2.81
CA LEU A 31 -29.80 26.08 3.59
C LEU A 31 -30.77 26.26 4.77
N LEU A 32 -31.15 27.49 5.12
CA LEU A 32 -32.12 27.71 6.21
C LEU A 32 -33.52 27.19 5.82
N GLY A 33 -34.28 26.71 6.80
CA GLY A 33 -35.64 26.21 6.61
C GLY A 33 -35.90 24.85 7.24
N GLU A 34 -37.01 24.21 6.83
CA GLU A 34 -37.56 23.00 7.44
C GLU A 34 -37.28 21.74 6.62
N TYR A 35 -36.55 20.80 7.22
CA TYR A 35 -36.15 19.52 6.64
C TYR A 35 -37.05 18.41 7.18
N VAL A 36 -37.91 17.84 6.33
CA VAL A 36 -38.85 16.76 6.67
C VAL A 36 -38.23 15.41 6.35
N HIS A 37 -38.35 14.45 7.26
CA HIS A 37 -37.86 13.08 7.07
C HIS A 37 -38.48 12.40 5.84
N GLN A 38 -37.65 12.01 4.85
CA GLN A 38 -38.10 11.33 3.62
C GLN A 38 -37.58 9.89 3.45
N GLY A 39 -36.47 9.48 4.08
CA GLY A 39 -35.94 8.13 3.85
C GLY A 39 -34.73 7.77 4.71
N SER A 40 -33.85 6.93 4.17
CA SER A 40 -32.57 6.56 4.80
C SER A 40 -31.44 6.38 3.80
N ASN A 41 -30.20 6.63 4.24
CA ASN A 41 -28.96 6.38 3.51
C ASN A 41 -27.88 5.87 4.48
N HIS A 42 -27.07 4.89 4.06
CA HIS A 42 -26.08 4.18 4.90
C HIS A 42 -26.58 3.84 6.32
N GLY A 43 -27.82 3.32 6.43
CA GLY A 43 -28.46 2.94 7.70
C GLY A 43 -28.97 4.10 8.58
N LYS A 44 -28.80 5.37 8.18
CA LYS A 44 -29.28 6.55 8.93
C LYS A 44 -30.37 7.30 8.17
N LYS A 45 -31.13 8.14 8.87
CA LYS A 45 -32.26 8.89 8.31
C LYS A 45 -31.82 9.98 7.33
N THR A 46 -32.60 10.21 6.27
CA THR A 46 -32.48 11.37 5.37
C THR A 46 -33.67 12.29 5.48
N PHE A 47 -33.43 13.59 5.29
CA PHE A 47 -34.42 14.65 5.41
C PHE A 47 -34.32 15.58 4.20
N LEU A 48 -35.46 16.05 3.69
CA LEU A 48 -35.54 16.96 2.55
C LEU A 48 -36.16 18.29 2.99
N ARG A 49 -35.53 19.40 2.61
CA ARG A 49 -36.15 20.73 2.59
C ARG A 49 -36.58 21.04 1.16
N GLU A 50 -37.88 20.98 0.89
CA GLU A 50 -38.46 21.34 -0.40
C GLU A 50 -38.32 22.86 -0.65
N GLY A 51 -37.79 23.25 -1.80
CA GLY A 51 -37.72 24.66 -2.22
C GLY A 51 -39.10 25.22 -2.59
N ARG A 52 -39.31 26.54 -2.47
CA ARG A 52 -40.63 27.18 -2.71
C ARG A 52 -41.22 26.86 -4.09
N ASP A 53 -40.37 26.75 -5.11
CA ASP A 53 -40.72 26.40 -6.49
C ASP A 53 -40.24 24.99 -6.88
N GLY A 54 -39.97 24.12 -5.90
CA GLY A 54 -39.44 22.76 -6.06
C GLY A 54 -37.97 22.65 -6.52
N LYS A 55 -37.44 23.68 -7.19
CA LYS A 55 -36.08 23.70 -7.76
C LYS A 55 -34.95 23.76 -6.73
N ASP A 56 -35.16 24.45 -5.62
CA ASP A 56 -34.14 24.66 -4.58
C ASP A 56 -34.23 23.62 -3.46
N SER A 57 -34.42 22.36 -3.83
CA SER A 57 -34.62 21.24 -2.90
C SER A 57 -33.28 20.77 -2.34
N VAL A 58 -33.15 20.74 -1.01
CA VAL A 58 -31.88 20.40 -0.32
C VAL A 58 -32.07 19.15 0.52
N TRP A 59 -31.23 18.15 0.27
CA TRP A 59 -31.16 16.92 1.06
C TRP A 59 -30.15 17.05 2.20
N LEU A 60 -30.51 16.48 3.34
CA LEU A 60 -29.66 16.26 4.51
C LEU A 60 -29.52 14.74 4.71
N TYR A 61 -28.30 14.23 4.54
CA TYR A 61 -28.00 12.79 4.54
C TYR A 61 -26.65 12.48 5.21
N TYR A 62 -26.44 11.20 5.53
CA TYR A 62 -25.16 10.69 6.02
C TYR A 62 -24.43 9.93 4.90
N TRP A 63 -23.10 9.91 4.97
CA TRP A 63 -22.20 9.12 4.13
C TRP A 63 -21.20 8.38 5.01
N ASP A 64 -20.94 7.10 4.69
CA ASP A 64 -19.97 6.29 5.44
C ASP A 64 -18.52 6.47 4.95
N SER A 65 -17.59 5.67 5.46
CA SER A 65 -16.16 5.80 5.19
C SER A 65 -15.63 4.97 4.01
N ARG A 66 -16.50 4.41 3.16
CA ARG A 66 -16.09 3.56 2.03
C ARG A 66 -15.15 4.26 1.03
N ASP A 67 -15.40 5.54 0.78
CA ASP A 67 -14.62 6.36 -0.16
C ASP A 67 -13.45 7.09 0.52
N GLY A 68 -13.24 6.84 1.82
CA GLY A 68 -12.22 7.47 2.65
C GLY A 68 -12.79 8.29 3.80
N ARG A 69 -11.98 8.47 4.86
CA ARG A 69 -12.36 9.19 6.08
C ARG A 69 -12.79 10.64 5.80
N GLU A 70 -12.18 11.29 4.82
CA GLU A 70 -12.47 12.68 4.44
C GLU A 70 -13.80 12.86 3.72
N PHE A 71 -14.40 11.80 3.18
CA PHE A 71 -15.74 11.84 2.55
C PHE A 71 -16.86 11.42 3.51
N SER A 72 -16.51 10.79 4.62
CA SER A 72 -17.46 10.38 5.65
C SER A 72 -18.01 11.54 6.50
N GLY A 73 -19.25 11.38 6.99
CA GLY A 73 -19.94 12.35 7.86
C GLY A 73 -21.38 12.65 7.41
N TRP A 74 -21.95 13.72 7.93
CA TRP A 74 -23.24 14.25 7.49
C TRP A 74 -23.05 15.39 6.47
N TRP A 75 -23.94 15.45 5.49
CA TRP A 75 -23.85 16.29 4.31
C TRP A 75 -25.18 16.98 3.98
N PHE A 76 -25.09 18.21 3.46
CA PHE A 76 -26.16 18.87 2.72
C PHE A 76 -25.80 18.90 1.22
N GLY A 77 -26.72 18.53 0.33
CA GLY A 77 -26.51 18.55 -1.13
C GLY A 77 -27.81 18.61 -1.92
N SER A 78 -27.73 18.77 -3.25
CA SER A 78 -28.93 18.86 -4.12
C SER A 78 -29.64 17.51 -4.32
N THR A 79 -28.91 16.39 -4.18
CA THR A 79 -29.44 15.02 -4.12
C THR A 79 -28.64 14.19 -3.10
N VAL A 80 -29.19 13.05 -2.67
CA VAL A 80 -28.49 12.11 -1.78
C VAL A 80 -27.34 11.45 -2.55
N GLY A 81 -26.10 11.87 -2.26
CA GLY A 81 -24.91 11.39 -2.96
C GLY A 81 -24.61 12.09 -4.29
N GLY A 82 -25.19 13.27 -4.53
CA GLY A 82 -24.86 14.10 -5.70
C GLY A 82 -23.51 14.82 -5.57
N GLU A 83 -22.97 15.27 -6.72
CA GLU A 83 -21.72 16.03 -6.80
C GLU A 83 -21.83 17.43 -6.15
N GLU A 84 -23.03 18.03 -6.16
CA GLU A 84 -23.28 19.34 -5.54
C GLU A 84 -23.53 19.22 -4.03
N VAL A 85 -22.45 19.38 -3.26
CA VAL A 85 -22.48 19.41 -1.78
C VAL A 85 -22.26 20.82 -1.23
N TYR A 86 -23.23 21.31 -0.45
CA TYR A 86 -23.25 22.67 0.09
C TYR A 86 -22.52 22.80 1.44
N ALA A 87 -22.64 21.78 2.30
CA ALA A 87 -22.13 21.82 3.67
C ALA A 87 -21.87 20.42 4.24
N LYS A 88 -20.94 20.32 5.20
CA LYS A 88 -20.49 19.06 5.81
C LYS A 88 -20.35 19.16 7.33
N ALA A 89 -20.64 18.09 8.06
CA ALA A 89 -20.19 17.88 9.44
C ALA A 89 -19.55 16.48 9.60
N GLU A 90 -18.32 16.43 10.09
CA GLU A 90 -17.47 15.22 10.28
C GLU A 90 -17.94 14.27 11.41
N GLN A 91 -19.23 14.29 11.77
CA GLN A 91 -19.75 13.52 12.91
C GLN A 91 -20.47 12.25 12.46
N HIS A 92 -20.41 11.21 13.30
CA HIS A 92 -20.97 9.88 13.01
C HIS A 92 -22.20 9.52 13.85
N SER A 93 -22.83 10.52 14.49
CA SER A 93 -24.10 10.41 15.22
C SER A 93 -25.22 9.74 14.41
N ALA A 94 -26.21 9.14 15.09
CA ALA A 94 -27.35 8.45 14.45
C ALA A 94 -28.39 9.42 13.85
N MET A 95 -28.47 10.64 14.40
CA MET A 95 -29.21 11.78 13.86
C MET A 95 -28.22 12.84 13.33
N PRO A 96 -28.64 13.76 12.43
CA PRO A 96 -27.77 14.83 11.98
C PRO A 96 -27.35 15.74 13.14
N PRO A 97 -26.09 16.18 13.20
CA PRO A 97 -25.54 16.86 14.37
C PRO A 97 -26.11 18.27 14.53
N MET A 98 -26.39 18.67 15.77
CA MET A 98 -26.97 19.98 16.07
C MET A 98 -26.01 21.15 15.76
N ARG A 99 -24.71 20.90 15.60
CA ARG A 99 -23.62 21.89 15.43
C ARG A 99 -22.43 21.28 14.68
N GLY A 100 -21.45 22.12 14.32
CA GLY A 100 -20.16 21.68 13.77
C GLY A 100 -20.08 21.64 12.25
N TRP A 101 -21.08 22.21 11.57
CA TRP A 101 -21.18 22.34 10.12
C TRP A 101 -20.10 23.26 9.56
N ARG A 102 -19.53 22.90 8.40
CA ARG A 102 -18.74 23.77 7.52
C ARG A 102 -19.64 24.22 6.38
N ILE A 103 -19.68 25.53 6.10
CA ILE A 103 -20.42 26.13 5.00
C ILE A 103 -19.49 27.18 4.34
N PRO A 104 -19.05 27.00 3.07
CA PRO A 104 -19.22 25.80 2.23
C PRO A 104 -18.53 24.55 2.83
N HIS A 105 -18.70 23.38 2.21
CA HIS A 105 -18.29 22.09 2.79
C HIS A 105 -16.78 21.96 3.09
N ASP A 106 -15.94 22.63 2.32
CA ASP A 106 -14.48 22.77 2.45
C ASP A 106 -14.06 23.90 3.42
N GLY A 107 -15.00 24.77 3.77
CA GLY A 107 -14.77 26.02 4.48
C GLY A 107 -14.57 25.92 6.00
N VAL A 108 -14.62 27.10 6.61
CA VAL A 108 -14.52 27.29 8.06
C VAL A 108 -15.81 26.81 8.74
N LYS A 109 -15.70 26.27 9.96
CA LYS A 109 -16.86 25.89 10.78
C LYS A 109 -17.78 27.11 11.00
N SER A 110 -19.05 26.94 10.67
CA SER A 110 -20.07 28.00 10.63
C SER A 110 -21.00 27.89 11.84
N ASP A 111 -21.41 29.05 12.37
CA ASP A 111 -22.18 29.16 13.63
C ASP A 111 -23.70 28.94 13.41
N VAL A 112 -24.04 27.86 12.70
CA VAL A 112 -25.42 27.46 12.35
C VAL A 112 -25.81 26.21 13.14
N SER A 113 -27.05 26.14 13.63
CA SER A 113 -27.51 25.05 14.48
C SER A 113 -28.79 24.40 13.95
N LEU A 114 -28.86 23.08 14.06
CA LEU A 114 -29.99 22.27 13.61
C LEU A 114 -30.85 21.87 14.82
N VAL A 115 -32.15 22.14 14.77
CA VAL A 115 -33.08 22.00 15.91
C VAL A 115 -34.28 21.13 15.51
N LEU A 116 -34.72 20.21 16.37
CA LEU A 116 -35.92 19.40 16.12
C LEU A 116 -37.21 20.22 16.28
N LYS A 117 -38.07 20.23 15.26
CA LYS A 117 -39.40 20.86 15.27
C LYS A 117 -40.44 19.97 15.96
N GLY A 118 -40.20 19.68 17.24
CA GLY A 118 -41.15 19.02 18.15
C GLY A 118 -41.35 19.82 19.44
N HIS A 119 -40.99 21.11 19.43
CA HIS A 119 -40.70 21.89 20.64
C HIS A 119 -41.95 22.37 21.41
N GLU A 120 -43.16 22.10 20.90
CA GLU A 120 -44.42 22.41 21.57
C GLU A 120 -44.91 21.20 22.43
N GLU A 121 -44.81 19.97 21.93
CA GLU A 121 -45.26 18.76 22.66
C GLU A 121 -44.51 18.57 24.00
N ASP A 122 -43.18 18.72 24.02
CA ASP A 122 -42.39 18.65 25.27
C ASP A 122 -42.67 19.83 26.24
N ALA A 123 -43.29 20.92 25.75
CA ALA A 123 -43.70 22.10 26.52
C ALA A 123 -45.16 22.05 26.99
N GLU A 124 -46.00 21.19 26.40
CA GLU A 124 -47.35 20.85 26.87
C GLU A 124 -47.38 19.60 27.76
N MET A 125 -46.37 18.74 27.67
CA MET A 125 -46.22 17.51 28.47
C MET A 125 -46.40 17.75 29.99
N PRO A 126 -47.18 16.90 30.70
CA PRO A 126 -47.30 16.93 32.15
C PRO A 126 -45.97 16.76 32.90
N GLU A 127 -45.90 17.32 34.10
CA GLU A 127 -44.69 17.31 34.95
C GLU A 127 -44.23 15.89 35.28
N GLU A 128 -45.14 15.02 35.73
CA GLU A 128 -44.87 13.62 36.09
C GLU A 128 -44.41 12.79 34.86
N GLU A 129 -45.07 12.96 33.71
CA GLU A 129 -44.74 12.23 32.48
C GLU A 129 -43.36 12.64 31.95
N ARG A 130 -43.06 13.95 31.96
CA ARG A 130 -41.74 14.49 31.61
C ARG A 130 -40.65 13.92 32.51
N LEU A 131 -40.89 13.94 33.82
CA LEU A 131 -39.94 13.46 34.82
C LEU A 131 -39.67 11.96 34.65
N GLN A 132 -40.71 11.15 34.44
CA GLN A 132 -40.58 9.71 34.19
C GLN A 132 -39.84 9.42 32.88
N LYS A 133 -40.19 10.11 31.78
CA LYS A 133 -39.51 10.02 30.46
C LYS A 133 -38.00 10.27 30.57
N VAL A 134 -37.57 11.22 31.42
CA VAL A 134 -36.13 11.47 31.67
C VAL A 134 -35.53 10.39 32.58
N LYS A 135 -36.20 9.98 33.67
CA LYS A 135 -35.72 8.89 34.56
C LYS A 135 -35.44 7.59 33.80
N ASP A 136 -36.34 7.20 32.90
CA ASP A 136 -36.20 5.99 32.08
C ASP A 136 -35.08 6.11 31.04
N LEU A 137 -34.93 7.29 30.41
CA LEU A 137 -33.85 7.56 29.46
C LEU A 137 -32.47 7.48 30.13
N VAL A 138 -32.30 8.17 31.27
CA VAL A 138 -31.03 8.18 32.04
C VAL A 138 -30.68 6.76 32.50
N SER A 139 -31.62 6.06 33.13
CA SER A 139 -31.37 4.71 33.66
C SER A 139 -31.08 3.68 32.55
N SER A 140 -31.68 3.85 31.37
CA SER A 140 -31.38 3.03 30.19
C SER A 140 -29.96 3.29 29.64
N LEU A 141 -29.50 4.55 29.67
CA LEU A 141 -28.20 4.94 29.14
C LEU A 141 -27.06 4.63 30.11
N GLU A 142 -27.21 4.90 31.40
CA GLU A 142 -26.24 4.49 32.43
C GLU A 142 -25.91 3.00 32.31
N HIS A 143 -26.93 2.12 32.22
CA HIS A 143 -26.71 0.69 32.08
C HIS A 143 -25.98 0.30 30.79
N LYS A 144 -26.28 0.96 29.66
CA LYS A 144 -25.56 0.74 28.38
C LYS A 144 -24.12 1.23 28.45
N VAL A 145 -23.87 2.33 29.16
CA VAL A 145 -22.55 2.95 29.33
C VAL A 145 -21.67 2.11 30.25
N ASP A 146 -22.15 1.75 31.44
CA ASP A 146 -21.40 0.91 32.37
C ASP A 146 -21.10 -0.47 31.74
N LYS A 147 -22.02 -1.06 30.97
CA LYS A 147 -21.77 -2.29 30.20
C LYS A 147 -20.74 -2.10 29.07
N ALA A 148 -20.75 -0.97 28.36
CA ALA A 148 -19.76 -0.68 27.34
C ALA A 148 -18.36 -0.45 27.94
N VAL A 149 -18.29 0.26 29.07
CA VAL A 149 -17.06 0.47 29.85
C VAL A 149 -16.54 -0.86 30.42
N GLU A 150 -17.38 -1.71 31.00
CA GLU A 150 -16.98 -3.04 31.47
C GLU A 150 -16.45 -3.93 30.32
N THR A 151 -17.11 -3.89 29.16
CA THR A 151 -16.67 -4.63 27.96
C THR A 151 -15.32 -4.11 27.45
N SER A 152 -15.15 -2.78 27.40
CA SER A 152 -13.88 -2.14 27.05
C SER A 152 -12.77 -2.54 28.00
N GLN A 153 -13.00 -2.43 29.32
CA GLN A 153 -12.01 -2.73 30.34
C GLN A 153 -11.56 -4.20 30.31
N LYS A 154 -12.48 -5.15 30.09
CA LYS A 154 -12.14 -6.58 29.94
C LYS A 154 -11.28 -6.86 28.70
N MET A 155 -11.60 -6.22 27.57
CA MET A 155 -10.87 -6.40 26.32
C MET A 155 -9.51 -5.70 26.34
N LEU A 156 -9.44 -4.46 26.82
CA LEU A 156 -8.21 -3.67 26.94
C LEU A 156 -7.24 -4.16 28.05
N ALA A 157 -7.70 -5.05 28.94
CA ALA A 157 -6.88 -5.68 29.97
C ALA A 157 -6.43 -7.11 29.63
N GLY A 158 -6.75 -7.63 28.44
CA GLY A 158 -6.25 -8.92 27.98
C GLY A 158 -4.76 -8.84 27.60
N GLU A 159 -3.92 -9.68 28.20
CA GLU A 159 -2.48 -9.78 27.90
C GLU A 159 -2.16 -10.62 26.63
N GLY A 160 -3.17 -10.91 25.80
CA GLY A 160 -2.99 -11.56 24.50
C GLY A 160 -2.97 -10.55 23.35
N ASP A 161 -2.83 -11.05 22.12
CA ASP A 161 -2.91 -10.23 20.90
C ASP A 161 -4.33 -9.70 20.70
N ILE A 162 -4.62 -8.51 21.24
CA ILE A 162 -5.90 -7.84 21.07
C ILE A 162 -5.98 -7.36 19.62
N PHE A 163 -6.74 -8.07 18.78
CA PHE A 163 -6.96 -7.72 17.38
C PHE A 163 -7.35 -6.23 17.22
N GLU A 164 -6.70 -5.56 16.27
CA GLU A 164 -6.93 -4.15 15.90
C GLU A 164 -8.42 -3.86 15.67
N GLU A 165 -9.12 -4.75 14.95
CA GLU A 165 -10.57 -4.69 14.71
C GLU A 165 -11.38 -4.64 16.03
N GLY A 166 -10.95 -5.38 17.06
CA GLY A 166 -11.60 -5.43 18.37
C GLY A 166 -11.46 -4.11 19.12
N VAL A 167 -10.25 -3.54 19.16
CA VAL A 167 -10.02 -2.21 19.77
C VAL A 167 -10.80 -1.12 19.02
N ARG A 168 -10.82 -1.19 17.68
CA ARG A 168 -11.56 -0.27 16.82
C ARG A 168 -13.07 -0.33 17.07
N ALA A 169 -13.65 -1.54 17.15
CA ALA A 169 -15.06 -1.73 17.47
C ALA A 169 -15.44 -1.20 18.87
N ILE A 170 -14.55 -1.34 19.86
CA ILE A 170 -14.73 -0.81 21.22
C ILE A 170 -14.70 0.73 21.21
N SER A 171 -13.74 1.35 20.51
CA SER A 171 -13.69 2.81 20.38
C SER A 171 -14.95 3.35 19.73
N GLN A 172 -15.44 2.72 18.65
CA GLN A 172 -16.68 3.10 17.99
C GLN A 172 -17.91 2.92 18.88
N LEU A 173 -17.98 1.84 19.66
CA LEU A 173 -19.05 1.61 20.64
C LEU A 173 -19.06 2.69 21.72
N LEU A 174 -17.91 3.03 22.30
CA LEU A 174 -17.81 4.06 23.33
C LEU A 174 -18.14 5.45 22.79
N ASP A 175 -17.63 5.80 21.60
CA ASP A 175 -17.95 7.07 20.93
C ASP A 175 -19.46 7.19 20.61
N SER A 176 -20.11 6.08 20.24
CA SER A 176 -21.57 6.05 20.10
C SER A 176 -22.31 6.30 21.43
N ARG A 177 -21.79 5.82 22.57
CA ARG A 177 -22.41 6.07 23.88
C ARG A 177 -22.13 7.46 24.43
N VAL A 178 -20.99 8.06 24.09
CA VAL A 178 -20.74 9.49 24.33
C VAL A 178 -21.79 10.32 23.60
N GLY A 179 -22.05 10.05 22.32
CA GLY A 179 -23.11 10.72 21.55
C GLY A 179 -24.51 10.53 22.15
N ASP A 180 -24.90 9.30 22.50
CA ASP A 180 -26.19 9.04 23.15
C ASP A 180 -26.38 9.84 24.46
N LEU A 181 -25.30 10.00 25.25
CA LEU A 181 -25.31 10.75 26.50
C LEU A 181 -25.36 12.25 26.29
N GLU A 182 -24.67 12.80 25.28
CA GLU A 182 -24.76 14.22 24.91
C GLU A 182 -26.18 14.59 24.44
N ASP A 183 -26.80 13.75 23.60
CA ASP A 183 -28.19 13.92 23.16
C ASP A 183 -29.18 13.83 24.33
N ALA A 184 -28.96 12.90 25.26
CA ALA A 184 -29.78 12.75 26.46
C ALA A 184 -29.60 13.92 27.44
N LYS A 185 -28.38 14.42 27.65
CA LYS A 185 -28.10 15.61 28.46
C LYS A 185 -28.76 16.84 27.84
N ALA A 186 -28.69 16.99 26.52
CA ALA A 186 -29.41 18.03 25.81
C ALA A 186 -30.93 17.91 26.01
N SER A 187 -31.48 16.69 26.11
CA SER A 187 -32.90 16.48 26.41
C SER A 187 -33.26 16.79 27.87
N ALA A 188 -32.49 16.32 28.84
CA ALA A 188 -32.69 16.65 30.25
C ALA A 188 -32.67 18.18 30.47
N ALA A 189 -31.68 18.87 29.89
CA ALA A 189 -31.59 20.33 29.93
C ALA A 189 -32.77 21.05 29.23
N ARG A 190 -33.34 20.48 28.14
CA ARG A 190 -34.59 20.98 27.53
C ARG A 190 -35.78 20.82 28.48
N HIS A 191 -35.93 19.64 29.10
CA HIS A 191 -37.01 19.33 30.04
C HIS A 191 -36.93 20.17 31.33
N SER A 192 -35.73 20.39 31.86
CA SER A 192 -35.41 21.28 32.99
C SER A 192 -35.80 22.74 32.70
N ARG A 193 -35.49 23.24 31.50
CA ARG A 193 -35.95 24.58 31.05
C ARG A 193 -37.47 24.65 30.85
N ALA A 194 -38.10 23.58 30.35
CA ALA A 194 -39.55 23.52 30.18
C ALA A 194 -40.30 23.52 31.52
N ALA A 195 -39.82 22.75 32.51
CA ALA A 195 -40.33 22.75 33.88
C ALA A 195 -40.30 24.15 34.51
N LYS A 196 -39.14 24.83 34.41
CA LYS A 196 -38.95 26.23 34.87
C LYS A 196 -39.91 27.21 34.18
N LYS A 197 -40.18 27.03 32.89
CA LYS A 197 -41.14 27.86 32.13
C LYS A 197 -42.61 27.59 32.53
N GLN A 198 -42.95 26.35 32.90
CA GLN A 198 -44.28 25.97 33.39
C GLN A 198 -44.55 26.37 34.85
N LYS A 199 -43.52 26.70 35.63
CA LYS A 199 -43.55 26.78 37.11
C LYS A 199 -43.90 25.42 37.75
N ALA A 200 -43.15 24.40 37.34
CA ALA A 200 -43.18 23.08 37.94
C ALA A 200 -42.91 23.11 39.46
N SER A 201 -43.16 22.01 40.15
CA SER A 201 -42.76 21.89 41.55
C SER A 201 -41.23 21.96 41.70
N GLY A 202 -40.77 22.55 42.81
CA GLY A 202 -39.34 22.61 43.13
C GLY A 202 -38.70 21.23 43.34
N GLU A 203 -39.52 20.20 43.61
CA GLU A 203 -39.10 18.81 43.73
C GLU A 203 -38.74 18.22 42.35
N SER A 204 -39.59 18.39 41.34
CA SER A 204 -39.29 17.98 39.96
C SER A 204 -38.11 18.76 39.35
N GLU A 205 -37.95 20.05 39.67
CA GLU A 205 -36.76 20.79 39.22
C GLU A 205 -35.47 20.26 39.84
N ALA A 206 -35.49 19.88 41.12
CA ALA A 206 -34.36 19.29 41.81
C ALA A 206 -34.03 17.87 41.28
N GLU A 207 -35.04 17.03 41.04
CA GLU A 207 -34.83 15.69 40.45
C GLU A 207 -34.32 15.76 39.01
N LEU A 208 -34.81 16.69 38.18
CA LEU A 208 -34.27 16.90 36.83
C LEU A 208 -32.79 17.36 36.89
N GLY A 209 -32.43 18.21 37.85
CA GLY A 209 -31.02 18.57 38.11
C GLY A 209 -30.16 17.37 38.49
N LEU A 210 -30.63 16.50 39.40
CA LEU A 210 -29.94 15.27 39.78
C LEU A 210 -29.77 14.29 38.61
N LEU A 211 -30.71 14.28 37.66
CA LEU A 211 -30.64 13.49 36.43
C LEU A 211 -29.65 14.08 35.40
N GLU A 212 -29.51 15.41 35.35
CA GLU A 212 -28.42 16.08 34.58
C GLU A 212 -27.04 15.74 35.17
N GLU A 213 -26.86 15.80 36.50
CA GLU A 213 -25.59 15.43 37.18
C GLU A 213 -25.21 13.95 36.98
N ARG A 214 -26.20 13.04 37.01
CA ARG A 214 -26.02 11.62 36.71
C ARG A 214 -25.54 11.38 35.27
N LEU A 215 -26.14 12.06 34.30
CA LEU A 215 -25.69 12.02 32.91
C LEU A 215 -24.26 12.55 32.75
N ASP A 216 -23.88 13.61 33.46
CA ASP A 216 -22.50 14.13 33.43
C ASP A 216 -21.49 13.15 34.05
N SER A 217 -21.87 12.45 35.12
CA SER A 217 -21.04 11.37 35.69
C SER A 217 -20.85 10.21 34.69
N ALA A 218 -21.93 9.79 34.03
CA ALA A 218 -21.87 8.76 32.98
C ALA A 218 -21.03 9.21 31.76
N LEU A 219 -21.15 10.48 31.36
CA LEU A 219 -20.39 11.07 30.25
C LEU A 219 -18.90 11.17 30.57
N GLY A 220 -18.55 11.57 31.80
CA GLY A 220 -17.18 11.56 32.30
C GLY A 220 -16.55 10.16 32.31
N LYS A 221 -17.29 9.12 32.71
CA LYS A 221 -16.85 7.71 32.57
C LYS A 221 -16.61 7.34 31.10
N ALA A 222 -17.60 7.60 30.25
CA ALA A 222 -17.58 7.20 28.85
C ALA A 222 -16.43 7.87 28.07
N LEU A 223 -16.24 9.19 28.23
CA LEU A 223 -15.16 9.95 27.61
C LEU A 223 -13.78 9.45 28.06
N LYS A 224 -13.61 9.11 29.35
CA LYS A 224 -12.34 8.60 29.87
C LYS A 224 -11.97 7.24 29.29
N GLU A 225 -12.92 6.29 29.22
CA GLU A 225 -12.65 4.98 28.61
C GLU A 225 -12.53 5.09 27.09
N ALA A 226 -13.25 6.00 26.42
CA ALA A 226 -13.11 6.29 24.99
C ALA A 226 -11.71 6.81 24.65
N ALA A 227 -11.17 7.75 25.46
CA ALA A 227 -9.81 8.24 25.30
C ALA A 227 -8.77 7.11 25.41
N ARG A 228 -8.92 6.22 26.42
CA ARG A 228 -8.06 5.05 26.61
C ARG A 228 -8.17 4.03 25.47
N ALA A 229 -9.38 3.80 24.96
CA ALA A 229 -9.60 2.92 23.81
C ALA A 229 -8.96 3.48 22.53
N ARG A 230 -9.03 4.80 22.31
CA ARG A 230 -8.35 5.49 21.21
C ARG A 230 -6.83 5.45 21.32
N GLU A 231 -6.28 5.68 22.51
CA GLU A 231 -4.84 5.55 22.78
C GLU A 231 -4.34 4.13 22.46
N ARG A 232 -5.05 3.09 22.93
CA ARG A 232 -4.72 1.70 22.59
C ARG A 232 -4.91 1.41 21.11
N LEU A 233 -5.93 1.97 20.46
CA LEU A 233 -6.13 1.82 19.02
C LEU A 233 -4.96 2.39 18.23
N THR A 234 -4.55 3.64 18.50
CA THR A 234 -3.40 4.25 17.83
C THR A 234 -2.10 3.49 18.05
N LYS A 235 -1.95 2.86 19.23
CA LYS A 235 -0.81 1.97 19.49
C LYS A 235 -0.88 0.68 18.66
N CYS A 236 -2.02 -0.01 18.61
CA CYS A 236 -2.14 -1.25 17.85
C CYS A 236 -2.16 -1.03 16.32
N GLU A 237 -2.69 0.10 15.84
CA GLU A 237 -2.58 0.50 14.43
C GLU A 237 -1.12 0.79 14.02
N LEU A 238 -0.30 1.30 14.94
CA LEU A 238 1.15 1.47 14.73
C LEU A 238 1.89 0.12 14.78
N GLU A 239 1.67 -0.70 15.82
CA GLU A 239 2.27 -2.04 15.95
C GLU A 239 1.92 -2.92 14.72
N GLY A 240 0.68 -2.86 14.25
CA GLY A 240 0.22 -3.55 13.04
C GLY A 240 0.67 -2.92 11.72
N ALA A 241 1.18 -1.67 11.72
CA ALA A 241 1.87 -1.09 10.56
C ALA A 241 3.33 -1.57 10.52
N GLU A 242 4.06 -1.44 11.63
CA GLU A 242 5.44 -1.94 11.77
C GLU A 242 5.55 -3.43 11.38
N GLU A 243 4.59 -4.29 11.79
CA GLU A 243 4.60 -5.72 11.42
C GLU A 243 4.34 -5.98 9.92
N ARG A 244 3.57 -5.11 9.23
CA ARG A 244 3.34 -5.22 7.79
C ARG A 244 4.56 -4.73 7.01
N ASP A 245 5.07 -3.57 7.39
CA ASP A 245 6.17 -2.91 6.70
C ASP A 245 7.49 -3.69 6.90
N ALA A 246 7.68 -4.30 8.07
CA ALA A 246 8.76 -5.26 8.30
C ALA A 246 8.66 -6.50 7.40
N LYS A 247 7.45 -7.02 7.13
CA LYS A 247 7.27 -8.15 6.19
C LYS A 247 7.49 -7.76 4.74
N GLU A 248 7.12 -6.53 4.34
CA GLU A 248 7.46 -6.02 3.01
C GLU A 248 8.98 -5.83 2.87
N LEU A 249 9.66 -5.34 3.91
CA LEU A 249 11.12 -5.27 3.97
C LEU A 249 11.75 -6.67 3.88
N GLU A 250 11.31 -7.65 4.68
CA GLU A 250 11.79 -9.05 4.63
C GLU A 250 11.60 -9.69 3.25
N ALA A 251 10.53 -9.34 2.52
CA ALA A 251 10.31 -9.80 1.15
C ALA A 251 11.17 -9.08 0.11
N ALA A 252 11.45 -7.78 0.29
CA ALA A 252 12.23 -6.96 -0.63
C ALA A 252 13.75 -7.14 -0.48
N LEU A 253 14.24 -7.33 0.75
CA LEU A 253 15.66 -7.38 1.09
C LEU A 253 16.44 -8.47 0.32
N PRO A 254 16.01 -9.75 0.24
CA PRO A 254 16.78 -10.80 -0.41
C PRO A 254 17.00 -10.54 -1.91
N ALA A 255 15.96 -10.04 -2.59
CA ALA A 255 16.01 -9.80 -4.03
C ALA A 255 16.77 -8.51 -4.41
N CYS A 256 16.98 -7.61 -3.44
CA CYS A 256 17.92 -6.49 -3.57
C CYS A 256 19.36 -6.95 -3.31
N MET A 257 19.60 -7.72 -2.24
CA MET A 257 20.91 -8.30 -1.94
C MET A 257 21.44 -9.20 -3.07
N GLU A 258 20.58 -10.01 -3.67
CA GLU A 258 20.93 -10.86 -4.83
C GLU A 258 21.34 -10.00 -6.03
N ALA A 259 20.58 -8.94 -6.35
CA ALA A 259 20.92 -8.05 -7.46
C ALA A 259 22.26 -7.32 -7.25
N VAL A 260 22.56 -6.89 -6.02
CA VAL A 260 23.88 -6.33 -5.65
C VAL A 260 24.99 -7.37 -5.82
N ALA A 261 24.79 -8.59 -5.32
CA ALA A 261 25.80 -9.66 -5.41
C ALA A 261 26.06 -10.09 -6.86
N GLN A 262 25.02 -10.24 -7.68
CA GLN A 262 25.17 -10.53 -9.12
C GLN A 262 25.92 -9.41 -9.84
N ALA A 263 25.66 -8.14 -9.49
CA ALA A 263 26.37 -7.00 -10.06
C ALA A 263 27.84 -6.95 -9.63
N GLU A 264 28.16 -7.11 -8.33
CA GLU A 264 29.53 -7.17 -7.81
C GLU A 264 30.33 -8.32 -8.44
N MET A 265 29.74 -9.52 -8.54
CA MET A 265 30.34 -10.67 -9.23
C MET A 265 30.62 -10.38 -10.71
N ALA A 266 29.74 -9.65 -11.39
CA ALA A 266 29.95 -9.26 -12.78
C ALA A 266 31.07 -8.22 -12.95
N VAL A 267 31.24 -7.30 -11.99
CA VAL A 267 32.40 -6.39 -11.95
C VAL A 267 33.71 -7.15 -11.74
N GLU A 268 33.72 -8.13 -10.84
CA GLU A 268 34.93 -8.91 -10.53
C GLU A 268 35.28 -9.94 -11.62
N ALA A 269 34.29 -10.38 -12.41
CA ALA A 269 34.49 -11.20 -13.60
C ALA A 269 34.79 -10.39 -14.89
N ALA A 270 34.73 -9.06 -14.83
CA ALA A 270 34.98 -8.20 -15.99
C ALA A 270 36.43 -8.36 -16.47
N SER A 271 36.57 -8.86 -17.71
CA SER A 271 37.86 -9.19 -18.34
C SER A 271 37.90 -8.82 -19.84
N SER A 272 36.85 -8.17 -20.32
CA SER A 272 36.73 -7.59 -21.67
C SER A 272 35.69 -6.47 -21.65
N ASP A 273 35.70 -5.60 -22.66
CA ASP A 273 34.77 -4.46 -22.76
C ASP A 273 33.30 -4.90 -22.77
N GLU A 274 32.98 -6.03 -23.41
CA GLU A 274 31.64 -6.61 -23.35
C GLU A 274 31.24 -7.10 -21.94
N ALA A 275 32.20 -7.63 -21.18
CA ALA A 275 31.94 -8.08 -19.81
C ALA A 275 31.75 -6.87 -18.88
N ALA A 276 32.56 -5.82 -19.06
CA ALA A 276 32.38 -4.55 -18.36
C ALA A 276 31.04 -3.88 -18.70
N ALA A 277 30.61 -3.90 -19.97
CA ALA A 277 29.30 -3.41 -20.38
C ALA A 277 28.15 -4.17 -19.69
N ARG A 278 28.16 -5.52 -19.74
CA ARG A 278 27.16 -6.35 -19.03
C ARG A 278 27.18 -6.12 -17.51
N ALA A 279 28.34 -5.83 -16.92
CA ALA A 279 28.44 -5.48 -15.51
C ALA A 279 27.82 -4.10 -15.19
N ARG A 280 27.96 -3.09 -16.08
CA ARG A 280 27.26 -1.80 -15.94
C ARG A 280 25.75 -1.97 -15.99
N ASP A 281 25.24 -2.77 -16.93
CA ASP A 281 23.80 -3.06 -17.04
C ASP A 281 23.26 -3.69 -15.74
N LEU A 282 24.01 -4.63 -15.15
CA LEU A 282 23.64 -5.27 -13.88
C LEU A 282 23.72 -4.30 -12.68
N VAL A 283 24.75 -3.45 -12.61
CA VAL A 283 24.86 -2.41 -11.57
C VAL A 283 23.70 -1.41 -11.68
N GLN A 284 23.36 -0.96 -12.88
CA GLN A 284 22.23 -0.05 -13.11
C GLN A 284 20.88 -0.72 -12.83
N ALA A 285 20.70 -2.00 -13.19
CA ALA A 285 19.53 -2.78 -12.81
C ALA A 285 19.36 -2.87 -11.28
N ALA A 286 20.45 -3.15 -10.56
CA ALA A 286 20.49 -3.19 -9.10
C ALA A 286 20.19 -1.82 -8.47
N ARG A 287 20.84 -0.73 -8.91
CA ARG A 287 20.53 0.65 -8.47
C ARG A 287 19.06 0.99 -8.69
N SER A 288 18.48 0.63 -9.85
CA SER A 288 17.06 0.85 -10.11
C SER A 288 16.14 0.09 -9.13
N ARG A 289 16.54 -1.12 -8.71
CA ARG A 289 15.76 -1.95 -7.78
C ARG A 289 15.82 -1.40 -6.35
N ILE A 290 17.02 -1.01 -5.91
CA ILE A 290 17.24 -0.38 -4.60
C ILE A 290 16.52 0.96 -4.52
N GLY A 291 16.59 1.80 -5.57
CA GLY A 291 15.87 3.07 -5.63
C GLY A 291 14.35 2.92 -5.47
N ARG A 292 13.73 1.90 -6.11
CA ARG A 292 12.31 1.59 -5.90
C ARG A 292 12.02 1.10 -4.47
N ALA A 293 12.94 0.36 -3.85
CA ALA A 293 12.79 -0.10 -2.47
C ALA A 293 12.97 1.06 -1.45
N LEU A 294 13.84 2.03 -1.73
CA LEU A 294 14.01 3.25 -0.92
C LEU A 294 12.78 4.15 -0.96
N GLU A 295 12.18 4.36 -2.14
CA GLU A 295 10.94 5.14 -2.23
C GLU A 295 9.76 4.44 -1.54
N ALA A 296 9.70 3.11 -1.54
CA ALA A 296 8.74 2.35 -0.74
C ALA A 296 9.01 2.49 0.77
N ALA A 297 10.27 2.38 1.20
CA ALA A 297 10.69 2.50 2.59
C ALA A 297 10.38 3.86 3.24
N ARG A 298 10.30 4.94 2.44
CA ARG A 298 9.83 6.26 2.89
C ARG A 298 8.35 6.28 3.30
N GLY A 299 7.56 5.29 2.90
CA GLY A 299 6.17 5.11 3.32
C GLY A 299 5.97 4.25 4.58
N TYR A 300 7.01 3.56 5.05
CA TYR A 300 6.93 2.64 6.20
C TYR A 300 6.79 3.34 7.56
N ALA A 301 6.27 2.62 8.54
CA ALA A 301 6.23 2.99 9.94
C ALA A 301 7.65 3.20 10.53
N PRO A 302 7.82 3.99 11.62
CA PRO A 302 9.11 4.55 12.02
C PRO A 302 10.27 3.56 12.26
N GLU A 303 10.02 2.39 12.87
CA GLU A 303 11.09 1.42 13.13
C GLU A 303 11.47 0.62 11.88
N ALA A 304 10.47 0.15 11.12
CA ALA A 304 10.65 -0.52 9.84
C ALA A 304 11.29 0.40 8.79
N GLN A 305 10.88 1.67 8.72
CA GLN A 305 11.48 2.71 7.88
C GLN A 305 12.96 2.90 8.21
N ARG A 306 13.30 3.09 9.49
CA ARG A 306 14.70 3.25 9.93
C ARG A 306 15.57 2.05 9.53
N LEU A 307 15.03 0.83 9.67
CA LEU A 307 15.75 -0.39 9.30
C LEU A 307 15.91 -0.53 7.77
N ALA A 308 14.84 -0.25 7.02
CA ALA A 308 14.80 -0.33 5.56
C ALA A 308 15.76 0.68 4.91
N LEU A 309 15.72 1.94 5.33
CA LEU A 309 16.64 2.97 4.84
C LEU A 309 18.10 2.57 5.10
N ALA A 310 18.43 2.16 6.32
CA ALA A 310 19.81 1.79 6.69
C ALA A 310 20.38 0.64 5.83
N GLU A 311 19.61 -0.43 5.57
CA GLU A 311 20.10 -1.53 4.73
C GLU A 311 20.06 -1.22 3.22
N PHE A 312 19.05 -0.47 2.73
CA PHE A 312 18.99 -0.12 1.31
C PHE A 312 20.00 0.97 0.91
N GLU A 313 20.28 1.97 1.76
CA GLU A 313 21.34 2.96 1.54
C GLU A 313 22.73 2.28 1.54
N ARG A 314 22.94 1.32 2.44
CA ARG A 314 24.14 0.47 2.45
C ARG A 314 24.29 -0.38 1.19
N MET A 315 23.19 -0.88 0.62
CA MET A 315 23.19 -1.56 -0.69
C MET A 315 23.47 -0.58 -1.84
N GLN A 316 22.92 0.64 -1.80
CA GLN A 316 23.22 1.66 -2.80
C GLN A 316 24.72 2.02 -2.81
N GLY A 317 25.32 2.22 -1.63
CA GLY A 317 26.76 2.51 -1.51
C GLY A 317 27.65 1.39 -2.07
N ARG A 318 27.22 0.12 -1.98
CA ARG A 318 27.87 -1.03 -2.64
C ARG A 318 27.77 -0.95 -4.16
N CYS A 319 26.59 -0.69 -4.71
CA CYS A 319 26.43 -0.49 -6.16
C CYS A 319 27.27 0.68 -6.68
N GLU A 320 27.36 1.79 -5.95
CA GLU A 320 28.19 2.94 -6.34
C GLU A 320 29.69 2.65 -6.24
N ALA A 321 30.12 1.81 -5.28
CA ALA A 321 31.49 1.30 -5.22
C ALA A 321 31.80 0.33 -6.38
N ALA A 322 30.82 -0.45 -6.84
CA ALA A 322 30.94 -1.29 -8.04
C ALA A 322 30.99 -0.44 -9.33
N GLU A 323 30.19 0.63 -9.41
CA GLU A 323 30.20 1.59 -10.52
C GLU A 323 31.54 2.36 -10.61
N ARG A 324 32.09 2.80 -9.47
CA ARG A 324 33.44 3.39 -9.41
C ARG A 324 34.53 2.41 -9.89
N ARG A 325 34.43 1.11 -9.60
CA ARG A 325 35.33 0.07 -10.15
C ARG A 325 35.20 -0.07 -11.68
N LEU A 326 33.99 0.04 -12.22
CA LEU A 326 33.74 -0.01 -13.68
C LEU A 326 34.14 1.27 -14.44
N ALA A 327 34.17 2.42 -13.77
CA ALA A 327 34.66 3.67 -14.34
C ALA A 327 36.20 3.66 -14.50
N LEU A 328 36.93 3.08 -13.55
CA LEU A 328 38.38 2.90 -13.65
C LEU A 328 38.78 2.06 -14.88
N TRP A 329 37.97 1.08 -15.25
CA TRP A 329 38.14 0.27 -16.47
C TRP A 329 38.16 1.09 -17.77
N GLU A 330 37.43 2.22 -17.84
CA GLU A 330 37.44 3.10 -19.01
C GLU A 330 38.65 4.06 -19.02
N GLY A 331 39.20 4.36 -17.84
CA GLY A 331 40.45 5.12 -17.71
C GLY A 331 41.70 4.29 -18.00
N SER A 332 41.68 2.99 -17.69
CA SER A 332 42.82 2.08 -17.88
C SER A 332 42.90 1.50 -19.29
N GLY A 333 43.25 2.34 -20.27
CA GLY A 333 43.61 1.86 -21.61
C GLY A 333 44.73 0.82 -21.54
N LEU A 334 44.46 -0.42 -21.98
CA LEU A 334 45.35 -1.57 -21.77
C LEU A 334 46.66 -1.48 -22.57
N SER A 335 47.70 -0.91 -21.96
CA SER A 335 49.10 -1.05 -22.41
C SER A 335 50.07 -1.39 -21.26
N GLY A 336 49.70 -2.41 -20.47
CA GLY A 336 50.62 -3.27 -19.72
C GLY A 336 51.09 -2.80 -18.34
N LEU A 337 50.97 -3.70 -17.35
CA LEU A 337 52.02 -4.02 -16.37
C LEU A 337 51.63 -5.28 -15.56
N ASP A 338 52.52 -6.27 -15.50
CA ASP A 338 52.45 -7.36 -14.51
C ASP A 338 53.03 -6.88 -13.18
N GLY A 339 52.34 -7.08 -12.05
CA GLY A 339 52.92 -6.76 -10.73
C GLY A 339 51.96 -6.69 -9.54
N LEU A 340 51.95 -7.77 -8.76
CA LEU A 340 51.46 -7.93 -7.37
C LEU A 340 51.74 -6.76 -6.38
N PRO A 341 51.12 -6.72 -5.18
CA PRO A 341 49.91 -7.42 -4.69
C PRO A 341 48.87 -6.46 -4.05
N GLY A 342 47.73 -7.00 -3.60
CA GLY A 342 46.70 -6.22 -2.90
C GLY A 342 47.05 -5.81 -1.47
N GLY A 343 46.50 -4.67 -1.05
CA GLY A 343 46.45 -4.19 0.33
C GLY A 343 45.21 -3.31 0.51
N ALA A 344 44.54 -3.40 1.66
CA ALA A 344 43.40 -2.54 1.96
C ALA A 344 43.90 -1.12 2.31
N ILE A 345 43.12 -0.10 1.96
CA ILE A 345 43.25 1.26 2.49
C ILE A 345 41.89 1.66 3.05
N GLU A 346 41.91 2.30 4.21
CA GLU A 346 40.76 2.56 5.06
C GLU A 346 39.97 3.82 4.64
N VAL A 347 38.84 4.05 5.29
CA VAL A 347 38.00 5.24 5.09
C VAL A 347 38.41 6.31 6.09
N ASP A 348 38.70 7.51 5.60
CA ASP A 348 38.68 8.84 6.26
C ASP A 348 39.08 9.88 5.19
N ALA A 349 38.76 11.18 5.22
CA ALA A 349 37.67 11.95 5.82
C ALA A 349 37.74 13.40 5.24
N ASP A 350 36.81 14.27 5.65
CA ASP A 350 36.89 15.75 5.68
C ASP A 350 36.86 16.61 4.37
N ASP A 351 35.75 17.36 4.26
CA ASP A 351 35.60 18.81 3.97
C ASP A 351 35.68 19.48 2.57
N GLU A 352 34.77 20.48 2.43
CA GLU A 352 34.74 21.77 1.68
C GLU A 352 35.36 21.85 0.24
N ASP A 353 34.78 22.50 -0.78
CA ASP A 353 33.62 23.38 -1.02
C ASP A 353 33.21 23.19 -2.52
N GLY A 354 32.12 23.69 -3.11
CA GLY A 354 31.08 24.62 -2.68
C GLY A 354 30.34 25.22 -3.92
N ASP A 355 29.33 26.05 -3.65
CA ASP A 355 28.60 26.94 -4.59
C ASP A 355 27.67 26.36 -5.69
N ALA A 356 26.74 27.20 -6.15
CA ALA A 356 25.55 26.88 -6.97
C ALA A 356 25.50 27.80 -8.24
N PRO A 357 24.37 28.25 -8.84
CA PRO A 357 22.96 27.82 -8.76
C PRO A 357 22.18 27.74 -10.11
N GLY A 358 21.00 27.11 -10.06
CA GLY A 358 19.74 27.66 -10.61
C GLY A 358 19.48 27.72 -12.13
N GLY A 359 18.27 27.30 -12.55
CA GLY A 359 17.75 27.55 -13.90
C GLY A 359 16.45 26.81 -14.21
N GLN A 360 15.29 27.48 -14.13
CA GLN A 360 13.98 26.91 -14.44
C GLN A 360 13.58 27.14 -15.91
N ALA A 361 13.26 26.05 -16.64
CA ALA A 361 12.07 25.87 -17.51
C ALA A 361 11.72 26.95 -18.60
N PRO A 362 10.60 26.87 -19.35
CA PRO A 362 9.88 25.72 -19.95
C PRO A 362 9.66 25.91 -21.50
N SER A 363 8.76 25.08 -22.09
CA SER A 363 7.77 25.50 -23.11
C SER A 363 8.10 25.57 -24.62
N ALA A 364 7.84 24.44 -25.31
CA ALA A 364 6.85 24.25 -26.39
C ALA A 364 6.82 25.05 -27.73
N ALA A 365 6.33 24.34 -28.76
CA ALA A 365 5.42 24.75 -29.86
C ALA A 365 5.93 25.09 -31.30
N ALA A 366 5.62 24.15 -32.21
CA ALA A 366 4.88 24.34 -33.49
C ALA A 366 5.56 24.79 -34.81
N ALA A 367 4.79 24.58 -35.91
CA ALA A 367 5.03 24.82 -37.35
C ALA A 367 6.03 23.89 -38.08
N GLY A 368 5.84 23.52 -39.37
CA GLY A 368 4.65 23.69 -40.23
C GLY A 368 4.90 23.49 -41.75
N ALA A 369 3.80 23.31 -42.51
CA ALA A 369 3.63 23.44 -43.98
C ALA A 369 3.98 22.29 -44.98
N ALA A 370 2.90 21.76 -45.58
CA ALA A 370 2.61 21.62 -47.04
C ALA A 370 3.49 20.78 -48.02
N ALA A 371 2.84 19.78 -48.65
CA ALA A 371 2.88 19.47 -50.09
C ALA A 371 1.61 18.70 -50.50
N ALA A 372 1.30 18.55 -51.80
CA ALA A 372 0.02 17.97 -52.26
C ALA A 372 0.10 17.20 -53.59
N ALA A 373 -0.98 16.45 -53.86
CA ALA A 373 -1.37 15.77 -55.12
C ALA A 373 -0.58 14.50 -55.53
N GLY A 374 -1.32 13.55 -56.12
CA GLY A 374 -0.82 12.28 -56.64
C GLY A 374 -1.47 11.07 -55.99
N GLY A 375 -2.60 10.59 -56.53
CA GLY A 375 -3.23 9.36 -56.07
C GLY A 375 -3.98 8.67 -57.19
N GLU A 376 -3.89 7.35 -57.24
CA GLU A 376 -4.89 6.50 -57.90
C GLU A 376 -4.92 5.10 -57.26
N THR A 377 -6.09 4.49 -57.33
CA THR A 377 -6.53 3.13 -56.91
C THR A 377 -5.44 2.10 -56.57
N ALA A 378 -5.41 1.47 -55.39
CA ALA A 378 -6.46 0.64 -54.75
C ALA A 378 -6.84 -0.61 -55.57
N ALA A 379 -6.34 -1.78 -55.14
CA ALA A 379 -6.73 -3.08 -55.66
C ALA A 379 -7.67 -3.80 -54.67
N VAL A 380 -8.77 -4.37 -55.17
CA VAL A 380 -9.70 -5.21 -54.40
C VAL A 380 -9.64 -6.64 -54.91
N ALA A 381 -9.73 -7.62 -54.01
CA ALA A 381 -9.50 -9.02 -54.32
C ALA A 381 -10.74 -9.72 -54.91
N ARG A 382 -10.44 -10.58 -55.88
CA ARG A 382 -11.19 -11.72 -56.45
C ARG A 382 -12.36 -12.25 -55.59
N SER A 383 -13.50 -12.47 -56.22
CA SER A 383 -14.35 -13.65 -55.98
C SER A 383 -14.20 -14.63 -57.15
N THR A 384 -14.53 -15.90 -56.94
CA THR A 384 -14.66 -16.92 -57.98
C THR A 384 -16.04 -16.84 -58.65
N ASP A 385 -16.17 -17.20 -59.93
CA ASP A 385 -16.56 -18.56 -60.33
C ASP A 385 -16.67 -18.77 -61.85
N ALA A 386 -16.86 -20.03 -62.25
CA ALA A 386 -17.18 -20.55 -63.60
C ALA A 386 -16.11 -20.43 -64.70
N ALA A 387 -16.05 -21.45 -65.56
CA ALA A 387 -15.18 -21.52 -66.74
C ALA A 387 -15.81 -22.40 -67.83
N GLU A 388 -15.79 -21.96 -69.10
CA GLU A 388 -16.10 -22.78 -70.27
C GLU A 388 -15.40 -22.26 -71.55
N ASP A 389 -14.67 -23.18 -72.20
CA ASP A 389 -14.27 -23.36 -73.63
C ASP A 389 -13.61 -22.27 -74.55
N GLY A 390 -12.54 -22.68 -75.25
CA GLY A 390 -12.35 -22.56 -76.73
C GLY A 390 -11.67 -21.35 -77.43
N GLY A 391 -10.53 -21.56 -78.15
CA GLY A 391 -10.09 -20.71 -79.31
C GLY A 391 -8.56 -20.55 -79.59
N GLU A 392 -8.11 -20.52 -80.87
CA GLU A 392 -6.67 -20.56 -81.30
C GLU A 392 -6.25 -19.60 -82.48
N GLY A 393 -4.96 -19.19 -82.51
CA GLY A 393 -4.07 -18.92 -83.70
C GLY A 393 -4.37 -17.75 -84.68
N PRO A 394 -3.60 -17.51 -85.80
CA PRO A 394 -2.23 -17.92 -86.25
C PRO A 394 -1.32 -16.69 -86.70
N GLY A 395 -0.13 -16.72 -87.38
CA GLY A 395 0.76 -17.82 -87.84
C GLY A 395 2.02 -17.55 -88.75
N ASP A 396 2.66 -16.35 -88.83
CA ASP A 396 4.08 -16.13 -89.31
C ASP A 396 4.49 -16.22 -90.83
N ASP A 397 5.81 -16.13 -91.13
CA ASP A 397 6.63 -16.18 -92.39
C ASP A 397 6.98 -14.84 -93.10
N GLY A 398 8.17 -14.57 -93.67
CA GLY A 398 9.47 -15.30 -93.74
C GLY A 398 10.55 -14.60 -94.63
N ALA A 399 11.85 -14.99 -94.56
CA ALA A 399 12.95 -14.54 -95.45
C ALA A 399 14.26 -15.38 -95.35
N VAL A 400 15.15 -15.33 -96.36
CA VAL A 400 16.39 -16.15 -96.48
C VAL A 400 17.68 -15.33 -96.33
N ASP A 401 18.69 -15.90 -95.65
CA ASP A 401 19.99 -15.28 -95.32
C ASP A 401 21.11 -15.46 -96.39
N LEU A 402 22.20 -14.69 -96.21
CA LEU A 402 23.33 -14.57 -97.13
C LEU A 402 24.45 -15.60 -96.87
N ASP A 403 24.99 -16.23 -97.93
CA ASP A 403 26.15 -17.11 -97.83
C ASP A 403 27.43 -16.30 -97.55
N THR A 404 27.95 -16.44 -96.32
CA THR A 404 29.17 -15.76 -95.88
C THR A 404 30.47 -16.47 -96.31
N SER A 405 30.42 -17.56 -97.08
CA SER A 405 31.62 -18.25 -97.57
C SER A 405 32.40 -17.48 -98.66
N LEU A 406 31.75 -16.55 -99.35
CA LEU A 406 32.28 -15.86 -100.53
C LEU A 406 33.45 -14.88 -100.27
N PRO A 407 34.33 -14.65 -101.27
CA PRO A 407 35.46 -13.72 -101.18
C PRO A 407 35.05 -12.23 -101.16
N GLU A 408 35.92 -11.40 -100.60
CA GLU A 408 35.65 -10.02 -100.16
C GLU A 408 35.16 -9.06 -101.26
N GLU A 409 35.75 -9.12 -102.46
CA GLU A 409 35.42 -8.21 -103.57
C GLU A 409 34.01 -8.44 -104.15
N GLU A 410 33.61 -9.71 -104.33
CA GLU A 410 32.30 -10.05 -104.91
C GLU A 410 31.17 -9.82 -103.89
N LEU A 411 31.42 -10.04 -102.59
CA LEU A 411 30.48 -9.70 -101.53
C LEU A 411 30.17 -8.18 -101.53
N LEU A 412 31.20 -7.35 -101.66
CA LEU A 412 31.07 -5.89 -101.74
C LEU A 412 30.31 -5.46 -103.00
N ARG A 413 30.53 -6.14 -104.14
CA ARG A 413 29.79 -5.91 -105.39
C ARG A 413 28.30 -6.24 -105.25
N GLN A 414 27.96 -7.37 -104.61
CA GLN A 414 26.56 -7.76 -104.34
C GLN A 414 25.85 -6.79 -103.39
N MET A 415 26.50 -6.35 -102.31
CA MET A 415 25.98 -5.30 -101.42
C MET A 415 25.68 -4.01 -102.20
N THR A 416 26.64 -3.57 -103.02
CA THR A 416 26.53 -2.31 -103.77
C THR A 416 25.37 -2.34 -104.77
N SER A 417 25.14 -3.46 -105.47
CA SER A 417 23.98 -3.61 -106.37
C SER A 417 22.66 -3.53 -105.60
N LYS A 418 22.47 -4.38 -104.59
CA LYS A 418 21.23 -4.44 -103.80
C LYS A 418 20.87 -3.08 -103.16
N VAL A 419 21.87 -2.29 -102.79
CA VAL A 419 21.70 -0.92 -102.30
C VAL A 419 21.27 0.04 -103.43
N ALA A 420 21.91 -0.03 -104.60
CA ALA A 420 21.58 0.80 -105.75
C ALA A 420 20.18 0.53 -106.32
N ASP A 421 19.77 -0.75 -106.38
CA ASP A 421 18.44 -1.17 -106.86
C ASP A 421 17.32 -0.58 -105.96
N VAL A 422 17.51 -0.64 -104.64
CA VAL A 422 16.58 -0.08 -103.66
C VAL A 422 16.59 1.45 -103.64
N GLU A 423 17.74 2.10 -103.85
CA GLU A 423 17.80 3.56 -104.08
C GLU A 423 17.06 3.99 -105.36
N GLY A 424 17.15 3.18 -106.43
CA GLY A 424 16.50 3.45 -107.72
C GLY A 424 14.98 3.45 -107.61
N ALA A 425 14.41 2.36 -107.09
CA ALA A 425 12.97 2.24 -106.86
C ALA A 425 12.43 3.35 -105.93
N ALA A 426 13.17 3.66 -104.86
CA ALA A 426 12.82 4.73 -103.94
C ALA A 426 12.79 6.14 -104.57
N ARG A 427 13.67 6.42 -105.55
CA ARG A 427 13.64 7.69 -106.30
C ARG A 427 12.44 7.76 -107.24
N GLN A 428 12.10 6.68 -107.94
CA GLN A 428 10.91 6.61 -108.79
C GLN A 428 9.62 6.83 -107.98
N ALA A 429 9.54 6.24 -106.78
CA ALA A 429 8.41 6.47 -105.86
C ALA A 429 8.31 7.93 -105.38
N LEU A 430 9.45 8.59 -105.11
CA LEU A 430 9.49 10.02 -104.77
C LEU A 430 9.07 10.92 -105.94
N GLU A 431 9.51 10.62 -107.17
CA GLU A 431 9.08 11.34 -108.38
C GLU A 431 7.57 11.18 -108.61
N THR A 432 7.04 9.95 -108.54
CA THR A 432 5.60 9.67 -108.62
C THR A 432 4.82 10.42 -107.53
N ALA A 433 5.31 10.40 -106.29
CA ALA A 433 4.69 11.15 -105.20
C ALA A 433 4.69 12.66 -105.44
N SER A 434 5.79 13.22 -105.96
CA SER A 434 5.87 14.66 -106.24
C SER A 434 4.82 15.15 -107.24
N VAL A 435 4.34 14.28 -108.14
CA VAL A 435 3.24 14.57 -109.08
C VAL A 435 1.88 14.36 -108.42
N VAL A 436 1.64 13.19 -107.79
CA VAL A 436 0.33 12.87 -107.18
C VAL A 436 0.02 13.77 -105.98
N LEU A 437 1.02 14.38 -105.34
CA LEU A 437 0.86 15.38 -104.28
C LEU A 437 0.75 16.82 -104.80
N GLN A 438 0.56 17.07 -106.11
CA GLN A 438 0.21 18.40 -106.62
C GLN A 438 -1.32 18.62 -106.66
N ASP A 439 -2.09 17.63 -107.13
CA ASP A 439 -3.56 17.76 -107.26
C ASP A 439 -4.32 17.33 -106.00
N ASP A 440 -4.99 18.28 -105.35
CA ASP A 440 -5.76 18.09 -104.10
C ASP A 440 -7.17 17.46 -104.30
N SER A 441 -7.48 16.95 -105.51
CA SER A 441 -8.84 16.55 -105.93
C SER A 441 -9.24 15.11 -105.59
N GLU A 442 -8.34 14.13 -105.74
CA GLU A 442 -8.69 12.70 -105.58
C GLU A 442 -8.07 12.04 -104.33
N ILE A 443 -8.90 11.80 -103.32
CA ILE A 443 -8.52 11.10 -102.07
C ILE A 443 -7.97 9.68 -102.34
N LYS A 444 -8.39 9.02 -103.43
CA LYS A 444 -7.89 7.69 -103.81
C LYS A 444 -6.44 7.74 -104.29
N GLY A 445 -6.08 8.68 -105.16
CA GLY A 445 -4.72 8.87 -105.65
C GLY A 445 -3.74 9.18 -104.52
N VAL A 446 -4.09 10.11 -103.63
CA VAL A 446 -3.24 10.48 -102.48
C VAL A 446 -3.06 9.31 -101.50
N LYS A 447 -4.04 8.39 -101.37
CA LYS A 447 -3.87 7.15 -100.60
C LYS A 447 -2.91 6.17 -101.29
N LEU A 448 -3.13 5.84 -102.55
CA LEU A 448 -2.24 4.96 -103.32
C LEU A 448 -0.78 5.47 -103.33
N CYS A 449 -0.59 6.79 -103.37
CA CYS A 449 0.71 7.43 -103.21
C CYS A 449 1.29 7.27 -101.79
N LEU A 450 0.48 7.36 -100.75
CA LEU A 450 0.91 7.11 -99.36
C LEU A 450 1.33 5.66 -99.19
N ASP A 451 0.52 4.71 -99.65
CA ASP A 451 0.77 3.27 -99.53
C ASP A 451 2.08 2.89 -100.26
N LEU A 452 2.29 3.43 -101.48
CA LEU A 452 3.54 3.31 -102.25
C LEU A 452 4.77 3.90 -101.52
N LEU A 453 4.62 5.09 -100.91
CA LEU A 453 5.69 5.73 -100.13
C LEU A 453 6.03 4.93 -98.87
N GLU A 454 5.05 4.32 -98.20
CA GLU A 454 5.27 3.44 -97.04
C GLU A 454 5.99 2.14 -97.44
N GLU A 455 5.56 1.48 -98.52
CA GLU A 455 6.20 0.26 -99.02
C GLU A 455 7.68 0.50 -99.34
N HIS A 456 8.00 1.58 -100.07
CA HIS A 456 9.38 1.90 -100.41
C HIS A 456 10.18 2.45 -99.22
N HIS A 457 9.55 3.15 -98.26
CA HIS A 457 10.23 3.56 -97.02
C HIS A 457 10.68 2.34 -96.21
N ASP A 458 9.79 1.35 -96.04
CA ASP A 458 10.15 0.12 -95.33
C ASP A 458 11.03 -0.81 -96.18
N ALA A 459 10.98 -0.76 -97.51
CA ALA A 459 11.97 -1.45 -98.36
C ALA A 459 13.39 -0.89 -98.14
N VAL A 460 13.55 0.44 -98.12
CA VAL A 460 14.82 1.11 -97.79
C VAL A 460 15.25 0.79 -96.35
N ARG A 461 14.32 0.79 -95.39
CA ARG A 461 14.59 0.42 -94.00
C ARG A 461 15.04 -1.04 -93.85
N ARG A 462 14.39 -1.99 -94.53
CA ARG A 462 14.78 -3.41 -94.59
C ARG A 462 16.16 -3.59 -95.24
N ALA A 463 16.46 -2.83 -96.29
CA ALA A 463 17.78 -2.83 -96.92
C ALA A 463 18.88 -2.29 -95.97
N GLN A 464 18.63 -1.22 -95.22
CA GLN A 464 19.56 -0.74 -94.19
C GLN A 464 19.76 -1.74 -93.04
N GLY A 465 18.67 -2.38 -92.60
CA GLY A 465 18.74 -3.44 -91.58
C GLY A 465 19.66 -4.57 -92.02
N ARG A 466 19.43 -5.13 -93.21
CA ARG A 466 20.26 -6.18 -93.82
C ARG A 466 21.71 -5.74 -93.98
N LEU A 467 21.98 -4.59 -94.61
CA LEU A 467 23.33 -4.03 -94.75
C LEU A 467 24.05 -3.88 -93.40
N SER A 468 23.34 -3.49 -92.33
CA SER A 468 23.91 -3.36 -90.98
C SER A 468 24.22 -4.71 -90.31
N GLY A 469 23.38 -5.73 -90.52
CA GLY A 469 23.61 -7.10 -90.05
C GLY A 469 24.75 -7.78 -90.80
N GLU A 470 24.80 -7.60 -92.13
CA GLU A 470 25.90 -8.09 -92.98
C GLU A 470 27.23 -7.42 -92.60
N LEU A 471 27.25 -6.11 -92.35
CA LEU A 471 28.42 -5.39 -91.81
C LEU A 471 28.85 -5.91 -90.43
N ALA A 472 27.92 -6.35 -89.58
CA ALA A 472 28.23 -6.96 -88.29
C ALA A 472 28.81 -8.38 -88.45
N ALA A 473 28.25 -9.19 -89.35
CA ALA A 473 28.77 -10.52 -89.69
C ALA A 473 30.19 -10.45 -90.27
N VAL A 474 30.48 -9.47 -91.14
CA VAL A 474 31.83 -9.21 -91.66
C VAL A 474 32.81 -8.83 -90.55
N ARG A 475 32.39 -8.00 -89.57
CA ARG A 475 33.19 -7.67 -88.37
C ARG A 475 33.45 -8.85 -87.44
N GLY A 476 32.61 -9.89 -87.47
CA GLY A 476 32.77 -11.10 -86.64
C GLY A 476 33.78 -12.12 -87.16
N ARG A 477 34.34 -11.94 -88.38
CA ARG A 477 35.29 -12.89 -88.96
C ARG A 477 36.65 -12.86 -88.26
N ARG A 478 37.27 -14.03 -88.10
CA ARG A 478 38.67 -14.17 -87.65
C ARG A 478 39.72 -13.87 -88.73
N SER A 479 39.30 -13.52 -89.94
CA SER A 479 40.19 -13.12 -91.05
C SER A 479 40.27 -11.60 -91.13
N PRO A 480 41.46 -11.00 -91.28
CA PRO A 480 41.58 -9.56 -91.51
C PRO A 480 40.95 -9.19 -92.86
N THR A 481 39.93 -8.33 -92.84
CA THR A 481 39.41 -7.66 -94.04
C THR A 481 40.27 -6.46 -94.39
N THR A 482 40.35 -6.13 -95.67
CA THR A 482 41.15 -4.99 -96.13
C THR A 482 40.49 -3.66 -95.72
N PRO A 483 41.25 -2.66 -95.24
CA PRO A 483 40.66 -1.43 -94.72
C PRO A 483 39.85 -0.66 -95.77
N ALA A 484 40.27 -0.70 -97.04
CA ALA A 484 39.56 -0.04 -98.15
C ALA A 484 38.17 -0.65 -98.42
N ALA A 485 38.05 -1.98 -98.49
CA ALA A 485 36.77 -2.65 -98.67
C ALA A 485 35.86 -2.45 -97.44
N ALA A 486 36.46 -2.54 -96.24
CA ALA A 486 35.76 -2.29 -94.98
C ALA A 486 35.24 -0.85 -94.83
N GLU A 487 35.81 0.12 -95.53
CA GLU A 487 35.35 1.52 -95.58
C GLU A 487 34.29 1.73 -96.67
N ALA A 488 34.50 1.18 -97.87
CA ALA A 488 33.51 1.23 -98.96
C ALA A 488 32.16 0.58 -98.58
N MET A 489 32.16 -0.54 -97.84
CA MET A 489 30.93 -1.14 -97.31
C MET A 489 30.20 -0.22 -96.31
N ARG A 490 30.91 0.62 -95.54
CA ARG A 490 30.29 1.58 -94.61
C ARG A 490 29.66 2.76 -95.35
N ALA A 491 30.24 3.19 -96.47
CA ALA A 491 29.75 4.33 -97.26
C ALA A 491 28.35 4.11 -97.88
N LEU A 492 27.89 2.86 -98.00
CA LEU A 492 26.55 2.53 -98.49
C LEU A 492 25.43 2.89 -97.49
N GLY A 493 25.68 2.79 -96.18
CA GLY A 493 24.68 3.05 -95.14
C GLY A 493 24.10 4.47 -95.13
N PRO A 494 24.95 5.53 -95.16
CA PRO A 494 24.51 6.91 -95.24
C PRO A 494 23.68 7.26 -96.48
N ARG A 495 23.95 6.63 -97.63
CA ARG A 495 23.20 6.90 -98.87
C ARG A 495 21.73 6.51 -98.75
N LEU A 496 21.46 5.28 -98.28
CA LEU A 496 20.10 4.84 -97.96
C LEU A 496 19.45 5.70 -96.88
N GLN A 497 20.23 6.27 -95.95
CA GLN A 497 19.69 7.13 -94.89
C GLN A 497 19.14 8.45 -95.44
N VAL A 498 19.81 9.06 -96.43
CA VAL A 498 19.31 10.26 -97.13
C VAL A 498 18.02 9.95 -97.91
N VAL A 499 18.00 8.84 -98.65
CA VAL A 499 16.80 8.41 -99.41
C VAL A 499 15.63 8.09 -98.47
N ARG A 500 15.88 7.42 -97.34
CA ARG A 500 14.87 7.16 -96.30
C ARG A 500 14.32 8.46 -95.68
N ALA A 501 15.15 9.49 -95.53
CA ALA A 501 14.74 10.79 -95.00
C ALA A 501 13.82 11.54 -95.97
N HIS A 502 14.13 11.55 -97.27
CA HIS A 502 13.22 12.11 -98.28
C HIS A 502 11.89 11.36 -98.35
N LEU A 503 11.92 10.02 -98.34
CA LEU A 503 10.69 9.22 -98.27
C LEU A 503 9.88 9.56 -97.01
N ALA A 504 10.52 9.67 -95.84
CA ALA A 504 9.83 10.06 -94.60
C ALA A 504 9.16 11.45 -94.68
N GLN A 505 9.77 12.40 -95.38
CA GLN A 505 9.25 13.76 -95.55
C GLN A 505 7.97 13.78 -96.42
N GLU A 506 8.00 13.15 -97.59
CA GLU A 506 6.82 13.08 -98.48
C GLU A 506 5.71 12.21 -97.89
N LEU A 507 6.06 11.11 -97.23
CA LEU A 507 5.14 10.24 -96.48
C LEU A 507 4.45 11.02 -95.34
N ALA A 508 5.16 11.93 -94.66
CA ALA A 508 4.57 12.83 -93.66
C ALA A 508 3.64 13.91 -94.28
N LEU A 509 3.95 14.40 -95.49
CA LEU A 509 3.07 15.32 -96.23
C LEU A 509 1.80 14.61 -96.71
N ALA A 510 1.94 13.42 -97.30
CA ALA A 510 0.83 12.56 -97.71
C ALA A 510 -0.07 12.23 -96.51
N LYS A 511 0.48 11.79 -95.37
CA LYS A 511 -0.28 11.54 -94.13
C LYS A 511 -1.08 12.76 -93.66
N ARG A 512 -0.49 13.96 -93.71
CA ARG A 512 -1.20 15.21 -93.35
C ARG A 512 -2.35 15.53 -94.31
N ARG A 513 -2.19 15.31 -95.63
CA ARG A 513 -3.27 15.51 -96.60
C ARG A 513 -4.37 14.47 -96.46
N VAL A 514 -4.02 13.18 -96.32
CA VAL A 514 -4.99 12.10 -96.08
C VAL A 514 -5.77 12.35 -94.79
N ALA A 515 -5.14 12.78 -93.70
CA ALA A 515 -5.82 13.14 -92.46
C ALA A 515 -6.80 14.32 -92.66
N ARG A 516 -6.39 15.38 -93.37
CA ARG A 516 -7.25 16.55 -93.67
C ARG A 516 -8.44 16.18 -94.56
N ALA A 517 -8.24 15.31 -95.54
CA ALA A 517 -9.28 14.82 -96.44
C ALA A 517 -10.26 13.87 -95.72
N GLN A 518 -9.74 12.94 -94.91
CA GLN A 518 -10.57 12.07 -94.05
C GLN A 518 -11.38 12.88 -93.04
N ARG A 519 -10.81 13.94 -92.45
CA ARG A 519 -11.53 14.83 -91.54
C ARG A 519 -12.71 15.51 -92.25
N ARG A 520 -12.49 16.12 -93.41
CA ARG A 520 -13.58 16.69 -94.24
C ARG A 520 -14.64 15.67 -94.63
N ALA A 521 -14.23 14.44 -94.96
CA ALA A 521 -15.15 13.35 -95.30
C ALA A 521 -15.94 12.80 -94.10
N ARG A 522 -15.43 12.94 -92.87
CA ARG A 522 -16.19 12.69 -91.63
C ARG A 522 -17.15 13.84 -91.37
N GLU A 523 -16.65 15.08 -91.34
CA GLU A 523 -17.48 16.29 -91.13
C GLU A 523 -18.68 16.36 -92.09
N ALA A 524 -18.50 16.02 -93.37
CA ALA A 524 -19.60 15.93 -94.34
C ALA A 524 -20.62 14.81 -94.03
N ARG A 525 -20.16 13.63 -93.56
CA ARG A 525 -21.04 12.54 -93.13
C ARG A 525 -21.76 12.86 -91.82
N ASP A 526 -21.09 13.55 -90.90
CA ASP A 526 -21.63 13.92 -89.59
C ASP A 526 -22.73 14.98 -89.74
N LEU A 527 -22.58 15.94 -90.67
CA LEU A 527 -23.68 16.83 -91.09
C LEU A 527 -24.85 16.04 -91.71
N GLN A 528 -24.57 15.17 -92.68
CA GLN A 528 -25.61 14.43 -93.41
C GLN A 528 -26.37 13.43 -92.51
N ALA A 529 -25.73 12.90 -91.47
CA ALA A 529 -26.37 12.08 -90.45
C ALA A 529 -27.20 12.92 -89.46
N ALA A 530 -26.83 14.17 -89.20
CA ALA A 530 -27.56 15.06 -88.29
C ALA A 530 -28.90 15.52 -88.87
N GLU A 531 -28.93 15.90 -90.16
CA GLU A 531 -30.18 16.30 -90.85
C GLU A 531 -31.26 15.20 -90.76
N VAL A 532 -30.86 13.92 -90.85
CA VAL A 532 -31.76 12.76 -90.74
C VAL A 532 -32.15 12.45 -89.30
N ALA A 533 -31.34 12.83 -88.31
CA ALA A 533 -31.49 12.40 -86.92
C ALA A 533 -32.12 13.45 -85.96
N MET A 534 -32.30 14.70 -86.41
CA MET A 534 -33.09 15.70 -85.67
C MET A 534 -34.57 15.28 -85.48
N PRO A 535 -35.30 14.73 -86.48
CA PRO A 535 -36.64 14.18 -86.27
C PRO A 535 -36.67 13.03 -85.25
N LEU A 536 -35.69 12.12 -85.30
CA LEU A 536 -35.56 10.97 -84.38
C LEU A 536 -35.22 11.38 -82.94
N ALA A 537 -34.71 12.59 -82.72
CA ALA A 537 -34.52 13.19 -81.40
C ALA A 537 -35.81 13.85 -80.88
N LEU A 538 -36.59 14.50 -81.75
CA LEU A 538 -37.92 15.02 -81.41
C LEU A 538 -38.90 13.89 -81.07
N GLU A 539 -38.90 12.82 -81.86
CA GLU A 539 -39.71 11.62 -81.63
C GLU A 539 -39.34 10.94 -80.30
N ALA A 540 -38.04 10.83 -79.97
CA ALA A 540 -37.60 10.29 -78.68
C ALA A 540 -38.04 11.15 -77.48
N VAL A 541 -38.09 12.48 -77.64
CA VAL A 541 -38.59 13.38 -76.58
C VAL A 541 -40.10 13.28 -76.44
N ALA A 542 -40.85 13.06 -77.53
CA ALA A 542 -42.28 12.74 -77.46
C ALA A 542 -42.52 11.39 -76.76
N GLN A 543 -41.80 10.33 -77.15
CA GLN A 543 -41.85 9.02 -76.48
C GLN A 543 -41.51 9.10 -74.97
N ALA A 544 -40.59 9.99 -74.58
CA ALA A 544 -40.26 10.25 -73.18
C ALA A 544 -41.28 11.14 -72.44
N GLU A 545 -42.08 11.95 -73.15
CA GLU A 545 -43.24 12.64 -72.59
C GLU A 545 -44.41 11.67 -72.41
N ASP A 546 -44.75 10.90 -73.46
CA ASP A 546 -45.81 9.89 -73.45
C ASP A 546 -45.59 8.84 -72.36
N ALA A 547 -44.35 8.36 -72.17
CA ALA A 547 -44.02 7.41 -71.12
C ALA A 547 -44.17 8.00 -69.69
N VAL A 548 -43.84 9.28 -69.50
CA VAL A 548 -44.03 9.95 -68.20
C VAL A 548 -45.50 10.25 -67.93
N ASP A 549 -46.25 10.68 -68.95
CA ASP A 549 -47.68 10.96 -68.78
C ASP A 549 -48.52 9.67 -68.68
N ALA A 550 -48.05 8.55 -69.23
CA ALA A 550 -48.56 7.21 -68.91
C ALA A 550 -48.35 6.86 -67.42
N VAL A 551 -47.14 7.07 -66.88
CA VAL A 551 -46.87 6.87 -65.43
C VAL A 551 -47.77 7.75 -64.57
N VAL A 552 -47.99 9.01 -64.94
CA VAL A 552 -48.91 9.92 -64.22
C VAL A 552 -50.36 9.40 -64.27
N MET A 553 -50.83 8.91 -65.42
CA MET A 553 -52.18 8.39 -65.60
C MET A 553 -52.41 7.05 -64.86
N GLU A 554 -51.42 6.16 -64.86
CA GLU A 554 -51.44 4.88 -64.15
C GLU A 554 -51.27 5.05 -62.62
N ALA A 555 -50.58 6.12 -62.21
CA ALA A 555 -50.44 6.47 -60.81
C ALA A 555 -51.68 7.14 -60.21
N GLY A 556 -52.35 8.04 -60.95
CA GLY A 556 -53.52 8.76 -60.46
C GLY A 556 -53.19 9.77 -59.33
N ASP A 557 -54.08 9.89 -58.35
CA ASP A 557 -53.95 10.86 -57.25
C ASP A 557 -52.90 10.41 -56.21
N MET A 558 -51.86 11.24 -56.05
CA MET A 558 -50.74 11.00 -55.13
C MET A 558 -51.13 11.08 -53.66
N ASP A 559 -52.11 11.93 -53.27
CA ASP A 559 -52.56 12.02 -51.88
C ASP A 559 -53.52 10.87 -51.52
N TRP A 560 -54.15 10.23 -52.52
CA TRP A 560 -54.80 8.94 -52.35
C TRP A 560 -53.78 7.81 -52.20
N ARG A 561 -52.75 7.75 -53.07
CA ARG A 561 -51.69 6.73 -52.97
C ARG A 561 -50.92 6.80 -51.64
N ARG A 562 -50.56 7.98 -51.13
CA ARG A 562 -49.90 8.11 -49.82
C ARG A 562 -50.74 7.51 -48.69
N LYS A 563 -52.05 7.73 -48.69
CA LYS A 563 -52.98 7.15 -47.70
C LYS A 563 -53.13 5.64 -47.85
N GLN A 564 -53.10 5.11 -49.08
CA GLN A 564 -53.08 3.66 -49.29
C GLN A 564 -51.79 3.02 -48.75
N MET A 565 -50.63 3.69 -48.89
CA MET A 565 -49.37 3.24 -48.31
C MET A 565 -49.39 3.26 -46.78
N GLU A 566 -49.87 4.35 -46.18
CA GLU A 566 -50.08 4.45 -44.72
C GLU A 566 -51.02 3.35 -44.20
N THR A 567 -52.07 3.02 -44.98
CA THR A 567 -53.02 1.95 -44.65
C THR A 567 -52.39 0.55 -44.81
N ALA A 568 -51.60 0.31 -45.86
CA ALA A 568 -50.90 -0.95 -46.09
C ALA A 568 -49.83 -1.24 -45.03
N VAL A 569 -49.11 -0.21 -44.55
CA VAL A 569 -48.16 -0.36 -43.44
C VAL A 569 -48.87 -0.65 -42.10
N GLN A 570 -50.14 -0.26 -41.95
CA GLN A 570 -50.95 -0.52 -40.76
C GLN A 570 -51.67 -1.88 -40.78
N PHE A 571 -52.20 -2.32 -41.93
CA PHE A 571 -53.09 -3.48 -42.09
C PHE A 571 -52.55 -4.50 -43.10
N GLY A 572 -51.26 -4.83 -42.99
CA GLY A 572 -50.44 -5.41 -44.07
C GLY A 572 -50.78 -6.81 -44.60
N ASP A 573 -51.83 -7.47 -44.10
CA ASP A 573 -52.03 -8.92 -44.33
C ASP A 573 -53.15 -9.24 -45.35
N GLU A 574 -54.10 -8.33 -45.60
CA GLU A 574 -55.21 -8.53 -46.57
C GLU A 574 -55.15 -7.61 -47.80
N TYR A 575 -54.56 -6.42 -47.69
CA TYR A 575 -54.48 -5.43 -48.78
C TYR A 575 -53.05 -5.09 -49.23
N GLY A 576 -52.02 -5.63 -48.56
CA GLY A 576 -50.61 -5.34 -48.84
C GLY A 576 -50.18 -5.77 -50.25
N ASP A 577 -50.42 -7.04 -50.60
CA ASP A 577 -50.00 -7.66 -51.87
C ASP A 577 -50.50 -6.95 -53.13
N GLU A 578 -51.75 -6.46 -53.13
CA GLU A 578 -52.35 -5.79 -54.28
C GLU A 578 -51.76 -4.38 -54.46
N ILE A 579 -51.58 -3.65 -53.36
CA ILE A 579 -50.94 -2.33 -53.35
C ILE A 579 -49.46 -2.45 -53.74
N GLN A 580 -48.77 -3.51 -53.30
CA GLN A 580 -47.37 -3.77 -53.64
C GLN A 580 -47.20 -4.09 -55.14
N LYS A 581 -48.06 -4.93 -55.73
CA LYS A 581 -48.04 -5.21 -57.18
C LYS A 581 -48.28 -3.95 -58.01
N ALA A 582 -49.28 -3.13 -57.66
CA ALA A 582 -49.53 -1.86 -58.34
C ALA A 582 -48.35 -0.87 -58.22
N MET A 583 -47.54 -0.97 -57.16
CA MET A 583 -46.30 -0.20 -56.94
C MET A 583 -45.06 -0.80 -57.63
N GLU A 584 -45.09 -2.08 -57.98
CA GLU A 584 -44.11 -2.70 -58.86
C GLU A 584 -44.39 -2.33 -60.32
N GLU A 585 -45.64 -2.45 -60.78
CA GLU A 585 -46.08 -2.06 -62.12
C GLU A 585 -45.78 -0.58 -62.43
N THR A 586 -46.23 0.34 -61.58
CA THR A 586 -45.96 1.78 -61.79
C THR A 586 -44.49 2.16 -61.60
N GLN A 587 -43.67 1.39 -60.87
CA GLN A 587 -42.22 1.60 -60.86
C GLN A 587 -41.57 1.11 -62.15
N LEU A 588 -42.02 -0.03 -62.71
CA LEU A 588 -41.53 -0.56 -63.98
C LEU A 588 -41.84 0.42 -65.12
N ALA A 589 -43.03 1.04 -65.09
CA ALA A 589 -43.36 2.17 -65.95
C ALA A 589 -42.46 3.40 -65.67
N ALA A 590 -42.20 3.75 -64.41
CA ALA A 590 -41.35 4.91 -64.04
C ALA A 590 -39.85 4.73 -64.36
N ASP A 591 -39.34 3.50 -64.40
CA ASP A 591 -37.99 3.19 -64.86
C ASP A 591 -37.92 3.15 -66.40
N SER A 592 -38.91 2.55 -67.07
CA SER A 592 -39.08 2.67 -68.54
C SER A 592 -39.14 4.13 -69.00
N ALA A 593 -39.88 4.99 -68.29
CA ALA A 593 -39.93 6.43 -68.54
C ALA A 593 -38.59 7.15 -68.26
N GLN A 594 -37.82 6.70 -67.25
CA GLN A 594 -36.49 7.23 -66.97
C GLN A 594 -35.47 6.85 -68.05
N ASP A 595 -35.57 5.64 -68.59
CA ASP A 595 -34.74 5.16 -69.69
C ASP A 595 -35.11 5.86 -71.00
N ALA A 596 -36.41 6.07 -71.27
CA ALA A 596 -36.88 6.89 -72.38
C ALA A 596 -36.33 8.34 -72.30
N ILE A 597 -36.41 8.98 -71.13
CA ILE A 597 -35.78 10.29 -70.87
C ILE A 597 -34.26 10.24 -71.15
N SER A 598 -33.58 9.18 -70.73
CA SER A 598 -32.11 9.06 -70.83
C SER A 598 -31.66 8.79 -72.27
N ALA A 599 -32.41 7.99 -73.02
CA ALA A 599 -32.23 7.80 -74.45
C ALA A 599 -32.51 9.09 -75.23
N ALA A 600 -33.59 9.81 -74.89
CA ALA A 600 -33.92 11.10 -75.49
C ALA A 600 -32.84 12.16 -75.21
N ARG A 601 -32.26 12.19 -73.99
CA ARG A 601 -31.10 13.06 -73.67
C ARG A 601 -29.90 12.72 -74.53
N THR A 602 -29.56 11.44 -74.61
CA THR A 602 -28.41 10.96 -75.39
C THR A 602 -28.54 11.31 -76.87
N ARG A 603 -29.73 11.18 -77.46
CA ARG A 603 -30.04 11.59 -78.84
C ARG A 603 -29.98 13.12 -79.01
N LEU A 604 -30.59 13.89 -78.11
CA LEU A 604 -30.59 15.36 -78.16
C LEU A 604 -29.17 15.94 -77.99
N ASP A 605 -28.36 15.41 -77.07
CA ASP A 605 -26.97 15.84 -76.90
C ASP A 605 -26.09 15.45 -78.10
N ALA A 606 -26.42 14.37 -78.83
CA ALA A 606 -25.77 14.07 -80.10
C ALA A 606 -26.10 15.13 -81.18
N GLN A 607 -27.37 15.57 -81.26
CA GLN A 607 -27.77 16.65 -82.15
C GLN A 607 -27.13 17.99 -81.77
N ILE A 608 -27.06 18.31 -80.47
CA ILE A 608 -26.36 19.51 -79.96
C ILE A 608 -24.86 19.47 -80.27
N ARG A 609 -24.23 18.29 -80.31
CA ARG A 609 -22.83 18.13 -80.79
C ARG A 609 -22.71 18.39 -82.30
N ALA A 610 -23.60 17.83 -83.11
CA ALA A 610 -23.57 18.02 -84.57
C ALA A 610 -23.87 19.48 -84.99
N ALA A 611 -24.86 20.13 -84.36
CA ALA A 611 -25.20 21.53 -84.61
C ALA A 611 -24.03 22.50 -84.36
N ARG A 612 -23.06 22.12 -83.51
CA ARG A 612 -21.85 22.92 -83.26
C ARG A 612 -20.79 22.86 -84.37
N LEU A 613 -20.96 21.98 -85.37
CA LEU A 613 -20.08 21.88 -86.54
C LEU A 613 -20.55 22.76 -87.72
N LEU A 614 -21.73 23.38 -87.61
CA LEU A 614 -22.31 24.25 -88.64
C LEU A 614 -21.62 25.63 -88.69
N PRO A 615 -21.67 26.34 -89.84
CA PRO A 615 -21.33 27.76 -89.95
C PRO A 615 -22.08 28.63 -88.93
N ALA A 616 -21.45 29.69 -88.44
CA ALA A 616 -21.88 30.44 -87.24
C ALA A 616 -23.34 30.97 -87.27
N GLU A 617 -23.90 31.29 -88.43
CA GLU A 617 -25.32 31.68 -88.55
C GLU A 617 -26.26 30.48 -88.41
N GLN A 618 -25.97 29.37 -89.10
CA GLN A 618 -26.74 28.12 -89.05
C GLN A 618 -26.62 27.44 -87.68
N GLN A 619 -25.44 27.50 -87.05
CA GLN A 619 -25.19 27.03 -85.68
C GLN A 619 -26.12 27.71 -84.66
N LYS A 620 -26.33 29.03 -84.76
CA LYS A 620 -27.24 29.77 -83.87
C LYS A 620 -28.69 29.31 -84.06
N ALA A 621 -29.14 29.14 -85.31
CA ALA A 621 -30.49 28.69 -85.62
C ALA A 621 -30.75 27.27 -85.06
N ALA A 622 -29.90 26.30 -85.38
CA ALA A 622 -30.05 24.92 -84.93
C ALA A 622 -30.03 24.80 -83.38
N LEU A 623 -29.16 25.54 -82.70
CA LEU A 623 -29.12 25.54 -81.23
C LEU A 623 -30.33 26.26 -80.60
N ALA A 624 -30.94 27.24 -81.27
CA ALA A 624 -32.17 27.89 -80.83
C ALA A 624 -33.38 26.93 -80.90
N GLU A 625 -33.47 26.10 -81.94
CA GLU A 625 -34.51 25.08 -82.08
C GLU A 625 -34.38 23.94 -81.05
N MET A 626 -33.15 23.58 -80.66
CA MET A 626 -32.89 22.55 -79.63
C MET A 626 -33.17 23.02 -78.19
N ALA A 627 -33.13 24.32 -77.91
CA ALA A 627 -33.37 24.89 -76.59
C ALA A 627 -34.76 24.54 -75.97
N PRO A 628 -35.91 24.72 -76.65
CA PRO A 628 -37.21 24.32 -76.10
C PRO A 628 -37.35 22.81 -75.91
N VAL A 629 -36.75 22.01 -76.79
CA VAL A 629 -36.72 20.53 -76.69
C VAL A 629 -35.98 20.09 -75.43
N ARG A 630 -34.83 20.73 -75.13
CA ARG A 630 -34.07 20.47 -73.91
C ARG A 630 -34.84 20.87 -72.65
N ARG A 631 -35.67 21.91 -72.70
CA ARG A 631 -36.50 22.35 -71.58
C ARG A 631 -37.63 21.35 -71.27
N ARG A 632 -38.35 20.90 -72.30
CA ARG A 632 -39.35 19.81 -72.20
C ARG A 632 -38.80 18.60 -71.45
N LEU A 633 -37.60 18.15 -71.83
CA LEU A 633 -36.88 17.00 -71.27
C LEU A 633 -36.30 17.20 -69.84
N ILE A 634 -36.36 18.43 -69.32
CA ILE A 634 -36.09 18.76 -67.91
C ILE A 634 -37.40 18.80 -67.12
N ASP A 635 -38.48 19.30 -67.72
CA ASP A 635 -39.78 19.40 -67.08
C ASP A 635 -40.50 18.03 -66.99
N THR A 636 -40.26 17.09 -67.92
CA THR A 636 -40.66 15.66 -67.77
C THR A 636 -39.96 14.96 -66.61
N GLN A 637 -38.65 15.20 -66.41
CA GLN A 637 -37.93 14.66 -65.26
C GLN A 637 -38.53 15.16 -63.94
N LYS A 638 -38.96 16.43 -63.87
CA LYS A 638 -39.63 16.98 -62.69
C LYS A 638 -41.00 16.33 -62.45
N LYS A 639 -41.76 15.99 -63.49
CA LYS A 639 -43.00 15.19 -63.36
C LYS A 639 -42.71 13.80 -62.76
N LEU A 640 -41.62 13.15 -63.19
CA LEU A 640 -41.28 11.77 -62.81
C LEU A 640 -40.72 11.63 -61.39
N ASN A 641 -39.93 12.59 -60.92
CA ASN A 641 -39.20 12.49 -59.65
C ASN A 641 -40.06 12.16 -58.40
N PRO A 642 -41.27 12.75 -58.18
CA PRO A 642 -42.09 12.48 -57.00
C PRO A 642 -42.55 11.02 -56.85
N TYR A 643 -42.75 10.30 -57.96
CA TYR A 643 -43.15 8.89 -57.93
C TYR A 643 -42.02 8.02 -57.40
N LYS A 644 -40.76 8.35 -57.72
CA LYS A 644 -39.58 7.62 -57.25
C LYS A 644 -39.23 7.90 -55.80
N SER A 645 -39.45 9.12 -55.28
CA SER A 645 -39.24 9.40 -53.85
C SER A 645 -40.26 8.67 -52.98
N VAL A 646 -41.54 8.68 -53.35
CA VAL A 646 -42.60 8.00 -52.58
C VAL A 646 -42.40 6.49 -52.50
N ARG A 647 -41.91 5.82 -53.56
CA ARG A 647 -41.53 4.40 -53.47
C ARG A 647 -40.33 4.18 -52.54
N ALA A 648 -39.30 5.03 -52.59
CA ALA A 648 -38.15 4.92 -51.70
C ALA A 648 -38.53 5.10 -50.21
N GLU A 649 -39.45 6.03 -49.93
CA GLU A 649 -40.04 6.23 -48.59
C GLU A 649 -40.82 4.97 -48.13
N PHE A 650 -41.62 4.35 -49.01
CA PHE A 650 -42.36 3.11 -48.70
C PHE A 650 -41.44 1.90 -48.48
N GLU A 651 -40.42 1.69 -49.32
CA GLU A 651 -39.42 0.62 -49.10
C GLU A 651 -38.64 0.82 -47.79
N GLN A 652 -38.39 2.07 -47.38
CA GLN A 652 -37.76 2.39 -46.11
C GLN A 652 -38.69 2.09 -44.91
N GLN A 653 -40.00 2.34 -45.04
CA GLN A 653 -41.00 2.00 -44.01
C GLN A 653 -41.20 0.48 -43.87
N LEU A 654 -41.21 -0.28 -44.96
CA LEU A 654 -41.28 -1.75 -44.93
C LEU A 654 -40.07 -2.35 -44.20
N ARG A 655 -38.84 -1.95 -44.55
CA ARG A 655 -37.62 -2.41 -43.86
C ARG A 655 -37.67 -2.10 -42.36
N ALA A 656 -38.19 -0.92 -41.98
CA ALA A 656 -38.38 -0.55 -40.59
C ALA A 656 -39.46 -1.39 -39.87
N LYS A 657 -40.54 -1.80 -40.56
CA LYS A 657 -41.54 -2.75 -40.03
C LYS A 657 -40.90 -4.11 -39.73
N ASP A 658 -40.18 -4.68 -40.70
CA ASP A 658 -39.58 -6.01 -40.60
C ASP A 658 -38.53 -6.07 -39.47
N GLU A 659 -37.71 -5.02 -39.35
CA GLU A 659 -36.72 -4.88 -38.27
C GLU A 659 -37.39 -4.75 -36.88
N LEU A 660 -38.53 -4.06 -36.78
CA LEU A 660 -39.32 -3.98 -35.54
C LEU A 660 -39.99 -5.31 -35.19
N GLU A 661 -40.49 -6.06 -36.16
CA GLU A 661 -41.06 -7.39 -35.93
C GLU A 661 -39.97 -8.40 -35.51
N GLY A 662 -38.77 -8.32 -36.10
CA GLY A 662 -37.58 -9.06 -35.65
C GLY A 662 -37.13 -8.69 -34.22
N LEU A 663 -37.22 -7.42 -33.81
CA LEU A 663 -36.97 -7.00 -32.42
C LEU A 663 -38.09 -7.49 -31.48
N SER A 664 -39.36 -7.44 -31.90
CA SER A 664 -40.51 -7.94 -31.15
C SER A 664 -40.39 -9.44 -30.85
N GLY A 665 -40.01 -10.24 -31.85
CA GLY A 665 -39.77 -11.69 -31.68
C GLY A 665 -38.62 -12.00 -30.73
N ARG A 666 -37.57 -11.17 -30.70
CA ARG A 666 -36.47 -11.28 -29.74
C ARG A 666 -36.88 -10.95 -28.30
N VAL A 667 -37.81 -10.01 -28.11
CA VAL A 667 -38.42 -9.76 -26.79
C VAL A 667 -39.28 -10.96 -26.37
N ALA A 668 -40.10 -11.52 -27.27
CA ALA A 668 -40.93 -12.68 -26.97
C ALA A 668 -40.11 -13.94 -26.58
N ALA A 669 -38.95 -14.16 -27.20
CA ALA A 669 -38.03 -15.23 -26.81
C ALA A 669 -37.47 -15.03 -25.38
N ILE A 670 -37.08 -13.80 -25.05
CA ILE A 670 -36.62 -13.41 -23.71
C ILE A 670 -37.76 -13.59 -22.67
N GLU A 671 -38.98 -13.21 -23.02
CA GLU A 671 -40.17 -13.37 -22.16
C GLU A 671 -40.42 -14.86 -21.85
N ALA A 672 -40.23 -15.76 -22.83
CA ALA A 672 -40.34 -17.21 -22.65
C ALA A 672 -39.18 -17.82 -21.83
N ASP A 673 -37.93 -17.38 -22.05
CA ASP A 673 -36.77 -17.80 -21.25
C ASP A 673 -36.96 -17.46 -19.76
N LEU A 674 -37.53 -16.28 -19.47
CA LEU A 674 -37.83 -15.84 -18.10
C LEU A 674 -38.91 -16.70 -17.43
N GLU A 675 -39.95 -17.13 -18.17
CA GLU A 675 -40.96 -18.04 -17.64
C GLU A 675 -40.40 -19.45 -17.38
N GLY A 676 -39.44 -19.90 -18.20
CA GLY A 676 -38.67 -21.13 -17.93
C GLY A 676 -37.89 -21.06 -16.62
N VAL A 677 -37.24 -19.94 -16.33
CA VAL A 677 -36.51 -19.74 -15.04
C VAL A 677 -37.47 -19.58 -13.86
N GLU A 678 -38.57 -18.82 -14.00
CA GLU A 678 -39.56 -18.66 -12.94
C GLU A 678 -40.22 -20.01 -12.58
N GLY A 679 -40.48 -20.87 -13.57
CA GLY A 679 -40.95 -22.25 -13.36
C GLY A 679 -39.94 -23.15 -12.63
N ALA A 680 -38.63 -22.94 -12.81
CA ALA A 680 -37.60 -23.68 -12.10
C ALA A 680 -37.46 -23.25 -10.62
N LEU A 681 -37.59 -21.95 -10.34
CA LEU A 681 -37.57 -21.40 -8.98
C LEU A 681 -38.87 -21.69 -8.21
N GLY A 682 -40.02 -21.75 -8.89
CA GLY A 682 -41.31 -22.10 -8.29
C GLY A 682 -41.44 -23.53 -7.77
N GLY A 683 -40.42 -24.38 -7.93
CA GLY A 683 -40.38 -25.74 -7.43
C GLY A 683 -40.26 -25.81 -5.89
N ALA A 684 -41.08 -26.64 -5.25
CA ALA A 684 -41.10 -26.77 -3.79
C ALA A 684 -39.72 -27.24 -3.24
N ALA A 685 -38.99 -26.30 -2.65
CA ALA A 685 -37.60 -26.45 -2.17
C ALA A 685 -36.60 -26.81 -3.29
N ALA A 686 -36.34 -25.85 -4.18
CA ALA A 686 -35.16 -25.86 -5.04
C ALA A 686 -33.88 -26.18 -4.24
N SER A 687 -33.05 -27.09 -4.78
CA SER A 687 -31.72 -27.36 -4.22
C SER A 687 -30.77 -26.20 -4.48
N GLU A 688 -29.62 -26.22 -3.80
CA GLU A 688 -28.53 -25.27 -4.07
C GLU A 688 -28.11 -25.29 -5.55
N ASP A 689 -28.05 -26.49 -6.15
CA ASP A 689 -27.77 -26.67 -7.59
C ASP A 689 -28.83 -26.05 -8.48
N ALA A 690 -30.11 -26.16 -8.11
CA ALA A 690 -31.23 -25.62 -8.89
C ALA A 690 -31.27 -24.09 -8.86
N ALA A 691 -31.06 -23.49 -7.68
CA ALA A 691 -30.94 -22.03 -7.54
C ALA A 691 -29.69 -21.50 -8.26
N SER A 692 -28.57 -22.23 -8.19
CA SER A 692 -27.33 -21.90 -8.92
C SER A 692 -27.50 -21.99 -10.44
N ALA A 693 -28.21 -23.01 -10.94
CA ALA A 693 -28.53 -23.16 -12.36
C ALA A 693 -29.47 -22.05 -12.87
N ALA A 694 -30.44 -21.63 -12.06
CA ALA A 694 -31.33 -20.51 -12.37
C ALA A 694 -30.56 -19.17 -12.46
N GLU A 695 -29.66 -18.89 -11.50
CA GLU A 695 -28.81 -17.69 -11.53
C GLU A 695 -27.87 -17.70 -12.76
N ALA A 696 -27.31 -18.85 -13.12
CA ALA A 696 -26.48 -19.02 -14.32
C ALA A 696 -27.27 -18.81 -15.63
N ALA A 697 -28.53 -19.24 -15.69
CA ALA A 697 -29.40 -19.06 -16.86
C ALA A 697 -29.81 -17.59 -17.08
N LEU A 698 -29.97 -16.80 -16.01
CA LEU A 698 -30.36 -15.39 -16.10
C LEU A 698 -29.25 -14.48 -16.65
N GLY A 699 -27.98 -14.87 -16.53
CA GLY A 699 -26.85 -14.12 -17.09
C GLY A 699 -26.97 -13.88 -18.60
N PRO A 700 -27.08 -14.94 -19.43
CA PRO A 700 -27.38 -14.83 -20.85
C PRO A 700 -28.60 -13.94 -21.17
N VAL A 701 -29.72 -14.15 -20.47
CA VAL A 701 -30.98 -13.40 -20.67
C VAL A 701 -30.79 -11.90 -20.42
N HIS A 702 -30.12 -11.51 -19.34
CA HIS A 702 -29.80 -10.11 -19.05
C HIS A 702 -28.91 -9.48 -20.15
N THR A 703 -27.96 -10.23 -20.75
CA THR A 703 -27.20 -9.72 -21.90
C THR A 703 -28.04 -9.62 -23.18
N ALA A 704 -29.06 -10.47 -23.35
CA ALA A 704 -29.97 -10.42 -24.49
C ALA A 704 -30.89 -9.20 -24.40
N VAL A 705 -31.48 -8.95 -23.22
CA VAL A 705 -32.26 -7.74 -22.90
C VAL A 705 -31.46 -6.47 -23.17
N ALA A 706 -30.25 -6.35 -22.60
CA ALA A 706 -29.41 -5.16 -22.78
C ALA A 706 -29.01 -4.92 -24.25
N LYS A 707 -28.84 -5.99 -25.05
CA LYS A 707 -28.61 -5.88 -26.50
C LYS A 707 -29.86 -5.41 -27.25
N VAL A 708 -31.06 -5.83 -26.85
CA VAL A 708 -32.33 -5.37 -27.46
C VAL A 708 -32.60 -3.91 -27.12
N LEU A 709 -32.45 -3.52 -25.85
CA LEU A 709 -32.65 -2.13 -25.41
C LEU A 709 -31.71 -1.16 -26.14
N ARG A 710 -30.41 -1.47 -26.25
CA ARG A 710 -29.45 -0.64 -27.02
C ARG A 710 -29.83 -0.49 -28.50
N LEU A 711 -30.38 -1.53 -29.13
CA LEU A 711 -30.84 -1.46 -30.53
C LEU A 711 -32.10 -0.57 -30.65
N LEU A 712 -33.02 -0.64 -29.70
CA LEU A 712 -34.19 0.24 -29.63
C LEU A 712 -33.80 1.70 -29.37
N GLU A 713 -32.83 1.96 -28.51
CA GLU A 713 -32.27 3.30 -28.25
C GLU A 713 -31.58 3.88 -29.48
N GLN A 714 -30.77 3.08 -30.19
CA GLN A 714 -30.14 3.49 -31.45
C GLN A 714 -31.18 3.85 -32.52
N ARG A 715 -32.34 3.18 -32.54
CA ARG A 715 -33.47 3.52 -33.43
C ARG A 715 -34.26 4.74 -32.96
N CYS A 716 -34.39 4.97 -31.66
CA CYS A 716 -34.92 6.24 -31.13
C CYS A 716 -34.04 7.44 -31.53
N ALA A 717 -32.73 7.26 -31.53
CA ALA A 717 -31.75 8.30 -31.88
C ALA A 717 -31.63 8.58 -33.39
N ALA A 718 -32.17 7.71 -34.26
CA ALA A 718 -32.00 7.77 -35.71
C ALA A 718 -32.75 8.92 -36.43
N GLY A 719 -33.56 9.70 -35.70
CA GLY A 719 -34.06 11.01 -36.15
C GLY A 719 -35.59 11.12 -36.31
N PRO A 720 -36.11 12.35 -36.47
CA PRO A 720 -37.54 12.65 -36.30
C PRO A 720 -38.50 11.89 -37.24
N GLY A 721 -38.03 11.50 -38.43
CA GLY A 721 -38.85 10.76 -39.41
C GLY A 721 -39.26 9.35 -38.94
N ALA A 722 -38.52 8.73 -38.01
CA ALA A 722 -38.87 7.43 -37.45
C ALA A 722 -39.90 7.50 -36.31
N ALA A 723 -40.21 8.70 -35.81
CA ALA A 723 -41.09 8.93 -34.66
C ALA A 723 -42.52 9.37 -35.03
N ALA A 724 -42.82 9.55 -36.33
CA ALA A 724 -44.13 9.98 -36.81
C ALA A 724 -44.95 8.79 -37.35
N GLY A 725 -46.09 8.50 -36.71
CA GLY A 725 -47.04 7.47 -37.14
C GLY A 725 -46.87 6.10 -36.45
N ALA A 726 -47.64 5.11 -36.92
CA ALA A 726 -47.87 3.83 -36.24
C ALA A 726 -46.60 2.99 -35.95
N LEU A 727 -45.51 3.17 -36.71
CA LEU A 727 -44.24 2.50 -36.43
C LEU A 727 -43.59 3.01 -35.12
N GLY A 728 -43.80 4.28 -34.76
CA GLY A 728 -43.34 4.86 -33.49
C GLY A 728 -44.07 4.28 -32.28
N GLU A 729 -45.39 4.06 -32.38
CA GLU A 729 -46.19 3.42 -31.33
C GLU A 729 -45.80 1.95 -31.14
N ARG A 730 -45.58 1.21 -32.24
CA ARG A 730 -45.02 -0.16 -32.21
C ARG A 730 -43.65 -0.19 -31.52
N LEU A 731 -42.74 0.72 -31.87
CA LEU A 731 -41.42 0.83 -31.24
C LEU A 731 -41.52 1.12 -29.73
N ALA A 732 -42.45 1.99 -29.31
CA ALA A 732 -42.70 2.29 -27.91
C ALA A 732 -43.20 1.05 -27.13
N GLY A 733 -44.17 0.31 -27.69
CA GLY A 733 -44.68 -0.93 -27.06
C GLY A 733 -43.66 -2.07 -26.98
N ILE A 734 -42.74 -2.17 -27.95
CA ILE A 734 -41.61 -3.12 -27.88
C ILE A 734 -40.62 -2.68 -26.79
N ARG A 735 -40.36 -1.38 -26.64
CA ARG A 735 -39.51 -0.83 -25.57
C ARG A 735 -40.10 -1.06 -24.17
N GLU A 736 -41.41 -0.87 -24.00
CA GLU A 736 -42.09 -1.12 -22.72
C GLU A 736 -41.96 -2.59 -22.30
N ARG A 737 -42.24 -3.54 -23.20
CA ARG A 737 -42.01 -4.98 -22.92
C ARG A 737 -40.54 -5.31 -22.64
N ALA A 738 -39.60 -4.74 -23.38
CA ALA A 738 -38.17 -4.96 -23.14
C ALA A 738 -37.72 -4.46 -21.75
N LEU A 739 -38.29 -3.36 -21.26
CA LEU A 739 -38.06 -2.84 -19.91
C LEU A 739 -38.75 -3.70 -18.84
N ALA A 740 -39.99 -4.15 -19.07
CA ALA A 740 -40.69 -5.07 -18.17
C ALA A 740 -39.95 -6.42 -18.04
N ALA A 741 -39.42 -6.95 -19.15
CA ALA A 741 -38.57 -8.13 -19.17
C ALA A 741 -37.24 -7.90 -18.42
N GLN A 742 -36.65 -6.70 -18.49
CA GLN A 742 -35.49 -6.35 -17.67
C GLN A 742 -35.83 -6.42 -16.18
N SER A 743 -36.90 -5.77 -15.72
CA SER A 743 -37.31 -5.78 -14.32
C SER A 743 -37.64 -7.20 -13.82
N ARG A 744 -38.33 -8.01 -14.63
CA ARG A 744 -38.62 -9.43 -14.31
C ARG A 744 -37.34 -10.27 -14.22
N ALA A 745 -36.34 -10.02 -15.06
CA ALA A 745 -35.03 -10.68 -15.00
C ALA A 745 -34.24 -10.31 -13.73
N GLU A 746 -34.28 -9.04 -13.33
CA GLU A 746 -33.63 -8.56 -12.11
C GLU A 746 -34.32 -9.11 -10.84
N GLU A 747 -35.65 -9.15 -10.80
CA GLU A 747 -36.41 -9.80 -9.72
C GLU A 747 -36.07 -11.29 -9.59
N LEU A 748 -36.09 -12.05 -10.68
CA LEU A 748 -35.81 -13.49 -10.64
C LEU A 748 -34.37 -13.78 -10.21
N ARG A 749 -33.40 -12.95 -10.61
CA ARG A 749 -32.01 -13.04 -10.17
C ARG A 749 -31.89 -12.85 -8.67
N ASP A 750 -32.55 -11.83 -8.13
CA ASP A 750 -32.44 -11.50 -6.71
C ASP A 750 -33.20 -12.51 -5.82
N ARG A 751 -34.31 -13.10 -6.32
CA ARG A 751 -34.95 -14.29 -5.70
C ARG A 751 -33.99 -15.49 -5.68
N ALA A 752 -33.44 -15.89 -6.83
CA ALA A 752 -32.52 -17.03 -6.92
C ALA A 752 -31.29 -16.88 -6.00
N ARG A 753 -30.72 -15.67 -5.95
CA ARG A 753 -29.59 -15.32 -5.09
C ARG A 753 -29.94 -15.38 -3.59
N SER A 754 -31.17 -15.01 -3.22
CA SER A 754 -31.67 -15.13 -1.85
C SER A 754 -31.84 -16.60 -1.46
N GLU A 755 -32.47 -17.41 -2.30
CA GLU A 755 -32.70 -18.84 -2.04
C GLU A 755 -31.39 -19.64 -1.96
N ARG A 756 -30.45 -19.42 -2.88
CA ARG A 756 -29.10 -20.01 -2.79
C ARG A 756 -28.40 -19.61 -1.50
N GLY A 757 -28.52 -18.35 -1.10
CA GLY A 757 -28.03 -17.85 0.17
C GLY A 757 -28.64 -18.59 1.37
N GLU A 758 -29.96 -18.75 1.40
CA GLU A 758 -30.65 -19.43 2.52
C GLU A 758 -30.24 -20.89 2.66
N GLN A 759 -30.10 -21.63 1.56
CA GLN A 759 -29.65 -23.03 1.61
C GLN A 759 -28.20 -23.14 2.10
N LEU A 760 -27.30 -22.25 1.67
CA LEU A 760 -25.93 -22.13 2.18
C LEU A 760 -25.90 -21.80 3.68
N GLY A 761 -26.67 -20.80 4.13
CA GLY A 761 -26.75 -20.45 5.56
C GLY A 761 -27.23 -21.61 6.43
N ARG A 762 -28.23 -22.36 5.95
CA ARG A 762 -28.75 -23.57 6.61
C ARG A 762 -27.75 -24.73 6.61
N SER A 763 -26.96 -24.92 5.54
CA SER A 763 -25.96 -25.98 5.46
C SER A 763 -24.78 -25.72 6.41
N LEU A 764 -24.27 -24.48 6.45
CA LEU A 764 -23.24 -24.02 7.38
C LEU A 764 -23.67 -24.20 8.84
N ALA A 765 -24.86 -23.70 9.21
CA ALA A 765 -25.39 -23.83 10.56
C ALA A 765 -25.59 -25.30 10.98
N ARG A 766 -26.01 -26.18 10.04
CA ARG A 766 -26.20 -27.62 10.30
C ARG A 766 -24.89 -28.38 10.51
N VAL A 767 -23.81 -27.99 9.84
CA VAL A 767 -22.47 -28.58 10.07
C VAL A 767 -21.94 -28.11 11.43
N ALA A 768 -22.01 -26.81 11.72
CA ALA A 768 -21.57 -26.23 12.98
C ALA A 768 -22.32 -26.77 14.21
N ALA A 769 -23.64 -27.00 14.09
CA ALA A 769 -24.44 -27.59 15.16
C ALA A 769 -23.94 -28.98 15.57
N LYS A 770 -23.64 -29.85 14.58
CA LYS A 770 -23.09 -31.19 14.83
C LYS A 770 -21.73 -31.13 15.51
N GLU A 771 -20.86 -30.23 15.08
CA GLU A 771 -19.52 -30.12 15.65
C GLU A 771 -19.57 -29.63 17.11
N ALA A 772 -20.50 -28.73 17.43
CA ALA A 772 -20.79 -28.34 18.81
C ALA A 772 -21.39 -29.49 19.65
N GLU A 773 -22.24 -30.35 19.08
CA GLU A 773 -22.73 -31.57 19.75
C GLU A 773 -21.61 -32.59 20.01
N CYS A 774 -20.70 -32.78 19.04
CA CYS A 774 -19.48 -33.60 19.20
C CYS A 774 -18.56 -33.05 20.29
N ALA A 775 -18.41 -31.73 20.38
CA ALA A 775 -17.66 -31.09 21.46
C ALA A 775 -18.32 -31.32 22.83
N GLU A 776 -19.63 -31.08 22.96
CA GLU A 776 -20.35 -31.23 24.24
C GLU A 776 -20.37 -32.67 24.77
N ALA A 777 -20.21 -33.69 23.92
CA ALA A 777 -20.04 -35.07 24.35
C ALA A 777 -18.82 -35.27 25.30
N TRP A 778 -17.79 -34.42 25.21
CA TRP A 778 -16.65 -34.44 26.14
C TRP A 778 -17.00 -34.01 27.56
N LEU A 779 -18.05 -33.20 27.77
CA LEU A 779 -18.43 -32.72 29.12
C LEU A 779 -18.77 -33.89 30.05
N ARG A 780 -19.49 -34.90 29.56
CA ARG A 780 -19.80 -36.12 30.34
C ARG A 780 -18.54 -36.89 30.72
N ARG A 781 -17.58 -37.02 29.78
CA ARG A 781 -16.29 -37.67 30.06
C ARG A 781 -15.51 -36.89 31.13
N VAL A 782 -15.54 -35.55 31.09
CA VAL A 782 -14.93 -34.69 32.13
C VAL A 782 -15.61 -34.90 33.49
N GLU A 783 -16.94 -34.94 33.54
CA GLU A 783 -17.70 -35.21 34.77
C GLU A 783 -17.40 -36.60 35.36
N GLU A 784 -17.29 -37.63 34.51
CA GLU A 784 -16.86 -38.99 34.91
C GLU A 784 -15.44 -39.00 35.48
N ALA A 785 -14.52 -38.22 34.92
CA ALA A 785 -13.15 -38.08 35.43
C ALA A 785 -13.04 -37.21 36.70
N GLU A 786 -13.95 -36.26 36.92
CA GLU A 786 -14.04 -35.45 38.14
C GLU A 786 -14.76 -36.15 39.30
N ALA A 787 -15.58 -37.16 39.01
CA ALA A 787 -16.40 -37.90 39.98
C ALA A 787 -15.68 -38.34 41.28
N PRO A 788 -14.40 -38.80 41.27
CA PRO A 788 -13.68 -39.15 42.51
C PRO A 788 -13.55 -38.01 43.53
N TRP A 789 -13.63 -36.75 43.08
CA TRP A 789 -13.51 -35.56 43.94
C TRP A 789 -14.84 -34.84 44.21
N ALA A 790 -15.94 -35.26 43.56
CA ALA A 790 -17.25 -34.62 43.68
C ALA A 790 -17.82 -34.60 45.11
N GLY A 791 -17.33 -35.46 46.01
CA GLY A 791 -17.69 -35.50 47.43
C GLY A 791 -17.04 -34.43 48.33
N GLY A 792 -16.32 -33.45 47.77
CA GLY A 792 -15.67 -32.38 48.54
C GLY A 792 -14.37 -32.78 49.26
N ALA A 793 -13.92 -34.02 49.09
CA ALA A 793 -12.64 -34.49 49.59
C ALA A 793 -11.49 -34.04 48.68
N GLU A 794 -10.94 -32.84 48.93
CA GLU A 794 -9.77 -32.32 48.19
C GLU A 794 -8.52 -33.23 48.27
N VAL A 795 -8.44 -34.09 49.29
CA VAL A 795 -7.33 -35.01 49.53
C VAL A 795 -7.88 -36.43 49.60
N LEU A 796 -7.78 -37.15 48.47
CA LEU A 796 -7.96 -38.60 48.41
C LEU A 796 -6.65 -39.31 48.83
N PRO A 797 -6.72 -40.55 49.36
CA PRO A 797 -5.53 -41.37 49.58
C PRO A 797 -4.74 -41.58 48.27
N GLU A 798 -3.41 -41.59 48.32
CA GLU A 798 -2.54 -41.66 47.13
C GLU A 798 -2.90 -42.82 46.18
N ALA A 799 -3.23 -43.99 46.74
CA ALA A 799 -3.64 -45.19 45.99
C ALA A 799 -4.94 -45.01 45.17
N GLN A 800 -5.77 -44.02 45.49
CA GLN A 800 -6.99 -43.67 44.73
C GLN A 800 -6.79 -42.38 43.91
N ALA A 801 -6.02 -41.42 44.44
CA ALA A 801 -5.70 -40.17 43.75
C ALA A 801 -4.86 -40.40 42.48
N ALA A 802 -3.79 -41.20 42.56
CA ALA A 802 -2.87 -41.41 41.45
C ALA A 802 -3.51 -41.97 40.16
N PRO A 803 -4.32 -43.06 40.19
CA PRO A 803 -4.97 -43.56 38.97
C PRO A 803 -6.04 -42.60 38.43
N ALA A 804 -6.78 -41.91 39.31
CA ALA A 804 -7.79 -40.93 38.89
C ALA A 804 -7.16 -39.71 38.20
N LEU A 805 -6.03 -39.19 38.73
CA LEU A 805 -5.30 -38.09 38.12
C LEU A 805 -4.74 -38.52 36.75
N ALA A 806 -4.17 -39.72 36.63
CA ALA A 806 -3.64 -40.23 35.36
C ALA A 806 -4.74 -40.38 34.29
N ALA A 807 -5.94 -40.85 34.66
CA ALA A 807 -7.08 -40.93 33.75
C ALA A 807 -7.55 -39.54 33.27
N ALA A 808 -7.56 -38.54 34.16
CA ALA A 808 -7.91 -37.17 33.81
C ALA A 808 -6.83 -36.46 32.96
N GLU A 809 -5.53 -36.74 33.18
CA GLU A 809 -4.44 -36.27 32.32
C GLU A 809 -4.57 -36.83 30.90
N ALA A 810 -4.86 -38.13 30.77
CA ALA A 810 -5.07 -38.79 29.47
C ALA A 810 -6.29 -38.21 28.72
N LEU A 811 -7.43 -38.06 29.41
CA LEU A 811 -8.64 -37.48 28.83
C LEU A 811 -8.38 -36.05 28.32
N ALA A 812 -7.72 -35.21 29.12
CA ALA A 812 -7.40 -33.84 28.71
C ALA A 812 -6.45 -33.80 27.50
N ALA A 813 -5.56 -34.80 27.35
CA ALA A 813 -4.70 -34.93 26.19
C ALA A 813 -5.44 -35.38 24.91
N GLU A 814 -6.48 -36.22 25.01
CA GLU A 814 -7.35 -36.58 23.88
C GLU A 814 -8.32 -35.44 23.48
N ALA A 815 -8.87 -34.73 24.47
CA ALA A 815 -9.93 -33.74 24.27
C ALA A 815 -9.42 -32.43 23.64
N LEU A 816 -8.26 -31.93 24.06
CA LEU A 816 -7.72 -30.66 23.55
C LEU A 816 -7.53 -30.60 22.03
N PRO A 817 -6.87 -31.55 21.35
CA PRO A 817 -6.68 -31.47 19.89
C PRO A 817 -7.98 -31.62 19.10
N THR A 818 -8.96 -32.39 19.59
CA THR A 818 -10.26 -32.54 18.93
C THR A 818 -11.12 -31.27 19.06
N LEU A 819 -11.12 -30.63 20.24
CA LEU A 819 -11.78 -29.34 20.45
C LEU A 819 -11.10 -28.19 19.70
N GLN A 820 -9.77 -28.25 19.50
CA GLN A 820 -9.06 -27.31 18.63
C GLN A 820 -9.45 -27.48 17.16
N ALA A 821 -9.54 -28.71 16.65
CA ALA A 821 -10.01 -28.98 15.29
C ALA A 821 -11.46 -28.49 15.06
N ALA A 822 -12.36 -28.76 16.02
CA ALA A 822 -13.72 -28.25 16.02
C ALA A 822 -13.78 -26.71 15.93
N LYS A 823 -12.92 -26.01 16.70
CA LYS A 823 -12.82 -24.55 16.66
C LYS A 823 -12.31 -24.02 15.32
N THR A 824 -11.28 -24.65 14.73
CA THR A 824 -10.79 -24.28 13.39
C THR A 824 -11.88 -24.41 12.35
N LEU A 825 -12.63 -25.53 12.35
CA LEU A 825 -13.74 -25.76 11.42
C LEU A 825 -14.84 -24.70 11.58
N LEU A 826 -15.18 -24.29 12.80
CA LEU A 826 -16.14 -23.21 13.04
C LEU A 826 -15.63 -21.85 12.55
N MET A 827 -14.32 -21.57 12.64
CA MET A 827 -13.72 -20.37 12.07
C MET A 827 -13.74 -20.39 10.53
N GLU A 828 -13.51 -21.54 9.89
CA GLU A 828 -13.70 -21.70 8.43
C GLU A 828 -15.16 -21.41 8.03
N ARG A 829 -16.15 -22.01 8.72
CA ARG A 829 -17.57 -21.76 8.42
C ARG A 829 -17.97 -20.29 8.66
N LEU A 830 -17.32 -19.58 9.60
CA LEU A 830 -17.50 -18.14 9.79
C LEU A 830 -16.92 -17.31 8.63
N VAL A 831 -15.83 -17.76 8.00
CA VAL A 831 -15.30 -17.12 6.78
C VAL A 831 -16.19 -17.41 5.58
N GLU A 832 -16.70 -18.63 5.43
CA GLU A 832 -17.69 -18.98 4.39
C GLU A 832 -18.99 -18.17 4.57
N ALA A 833 -19.48 -17.99 5.80
CA ALA A 833 -20.65 -17.16 6.08
C ALA A 833 -20.48 -15.68 5.69
N ARG A 834 -19.25 -15.14 5.67
CA ARG A 834 -18.98 -13.78 5.14
C ARG A 834 -19.25 -13.67 3.63
N GLN A 835 -19.28 -14.78 2.89
CA GLN A 835 -19.57 -14.80 1.45
C GLN A 835 -21.08 -14.71 1.13
N LEU A 836 -21.96 -14.92 2.12
CA LEU A 836 -23.40 -14.71 1.97
C LEU A 836 -23.73 -13.23 1.65
N PRO A 837 -24.83 -12.92 0.92
CA PRO A 837 -25.24 -11.55 0.63
C PRO A 837 -25.43 -10.69 1.89
N GLU A 838 -25.22 -9.37 1.76
CA GLU A 838 -25.38 -8.45 2.89
C GLU A 838 -26.84 -8.24 3.26
N GLY A 839 -27.18 -8.60 4.50
CA GLY A 839 -28.54 -8.55 5.00
C GLY A 839 -28.76 -9.44 6.22
N MET A 840 -30.04 -9.62 6.55
CA MET A 840 -30.50 -10.31 7.76
C MET A 840 -30.03 -11.77 7.84
N LEU A 841 -29.93 -12.45 6.69
CA LEU A 841 -29.47 -13.84 6.59
C LEU A 841 -28.00 -13.99 7.01
N ARG A 842 -27.09 -13.17 6.47
CA ARG A 842 -25.66 -13.19 6.88
C ARG A 842 -25.55 -13.01 8.39
N LEU A 843 -26.27 -12.03 8.95
CA LEU A 843 -26.30 -11.77 10.38
C LEU A 843 -26.75 -13.02 11.17
N GLN A 844 -27.91 -13.61 10.83
CA GLN A 844 -28.44 -14.80 11.50
C GLN A 844 -27.47 -15.99 11.44
N THR A 845 -26.90 -16.29 10.28
CA THR A 845 -25.90 -17.36 10.14
C THR A 845 -24.64 -17.07 10.95
N THR A 846 -24.13 -15.83 10.97
CA THR A 846 -22.98 -15.49 11.83
C THR A 846 -23.29 -15.52 13.32
N GLU A 847 -24.49 -15.12 13.76
CA GLU A 847 -24.92 -15.25 15.15
C GLU A 847 -24.99 -16.71 15.59
N ASP A 848 -25.58 -17.59 14.78
CA ASP A 848 -25.66 -19.03 15.12
C ASP A 848 -24.28 -19.69 15.11
N LEU A 849 -23.42 -19.38 14.15
CA LEU A 849 -22.02 -19.84 14.16
C LEU A 849 -21.25 -19.34 15.39
N GLN A 850 -21.45 -18.09 15.82
CA GLN A 850 -20.87 -17.57 17.06
C GLN A 850 -21.44 -18.26 18.31
N ARG A 851 -22.73 -18.62 18.34
CA ARG A 851 -23.34 -19.43 19.41
C ARG A 851 -22.72 -20.83 19.47
N PHE A 852 -22.48 -21.47 18.33
CA PHE A 852 -21.78 -22.77 18.29
C PHE A 852 -20.31 -22.64 18.72
N GLN A 853 -19.60 -21.59 18.29
CA GLN A 853 -18.23 -21.32 18.75
C GLN A 853 -18.18 -21.13 20.28
N ALA A 854 -19.08 -20.34 20.85
CA ALA A 854 -19.14 -20.12 22.30
C ALA A 854 -19.41 -21.43 23.09
N ARG A 855 -20.18 -22.37 22.53
CA ARG A 855 -20.38 -23.71 23.11
C ARG A 855 -19.06 -24.51 23.09
N VAL A 856 -18.37 -24.60 21.95
CA VAL A 856 -17.07 -25.30 21.84
C VAL A 856 -16.00 -24.69 22.75
N ASP A 857 -15.93 -23.35 22.81
CA ASP A 857 -15.00 -22.64 23.69
C ASP A 857 -15.31 -22.88 25.18
N ALA A 858 -16.59 -23.01 25.58
CA ALA A 858 -16.96 -23.39 26.95
C ALA A 858 -16.54 -24.83 27.32
N VAL A 859 -16.61 -25.78 26.38
CA VAL A 859 -16.06 -27.14 26.60
C VAL A 859 -14.53 -27.10 26.70
N CYS A 860 -13.85 -26.34 25.84
CA CYS A 860 -12.40 -26.15 25.89
C CYS A 860 -11.97 -25.57 27.24
N LEU A 861 -12.70 -24.57 27.76
CA LEU A 861 -12.48 -24.03 29.11
C LEU A 861 -12.67 -25.10 30.20
N ARG A 862 -13.70 -25.95 30.16
CA ARG A 862 -13.86 -27.06 31.12
C ARG A 862 -12.71 -28.07 31.06
N VAL A 863 -12.21 -28.41 29.87
CA VAL A 863 -11.08 -29.33 29.70
C VAL A 863 -9.75 -28.71 30.17
N THR A 864 -9.51 -27.43 29.89
CA THR A 864 -8.32 -26.72 30.43
C THR A 864 -8.40 -26.56 31.94
N GLN A 865 -9.57 -26.29 32.52
CA GLN A 865 -9.76 -26.27 33.97
C GLN A 865 -9.47 -27.63 34.59
N LEU A 866 -9.96 -28.74 34.00
CA LEU A 866 -9.61 -30.09 34.46
C LEU A 866 -8.10 -30.30 34.49
N LYS A 867 -7.38 -29.87 33.45
CA LYS A 867 -5.91 -29.96 33.38
C LYS A 867 -5.20 -29.13 34.47
N ILE A 868 -5.70 -27.93 34.77
CA ILE A 868 -5.20 -27.06 35.85
C ILE A 868 -5.47 -27.72 37.22
N ASP A 869 -6.69 -28.19 37.46
CA ASP A 869 -7.11 -28.85 38.68
C ASP A 869 -6.29 -30.12 38.96
N VAL A 870 -6.10 -30.97 37.95
CA VAL A 870 -5.31 -32.19 38.03
C VAL A 870 -3.84 -31.88 38.35
N PHE A 871 -3.25 -30.85 37.71
CA PHE A 871 -1.91 -30.38 38.03
C PHE A 871 -1.81 -29.82 39.48
N ALA A 872 -2.81 -29.07 39.93
CA ALA A 872 -2.86 -28.51 41.28
C ALA A 872 -3.01 -29.60 42.35
N ARG A 873 -3.93 -30.57 42.14
CA ARG A 873 -4.14 -31.75 42.99
C ARG A 873 -2.85 -32.59 43.08
N ARG A 874 -2.18 -32.85 41.95
CA ARG A 874 -0.88 -33.54 41.87
C ARG A 874 0.24 -32.81 42.63
N THR A 875 0.33 -31.50 42.46
CA THR A 875 1.32 -30.65 43.18
C THR A 875 1.06 -30.65 44.68
N LYS A 876 -0.21 -30.49 45.11
CA LYS A 876 -0.62 -30.52 46.51
C LYS A 876 -0.25 -31.85 47.18
N MET A 877 -0.58 -32.97 46.53
CA MET A 877 -0.26 -34.33 46.98
C MET A 877 1.25 -34.53 47.22
N GLN A 878 2.11 -34.04 46.31
CA GLN A 878 3.55 -34.29 46.38
C GLN A 878 4.32 -33.38 47.37
N MET A 879 3.72 -32.27 47.81
CA MET A 879 4.36 -31.22 48.62
C MET A 879 3.93 -31.19 50.10
N VAL A 880 2.93 -31.97 50.52
CA VAL A 880 2.35 -31.93 51.90
C VAL A 880 3.42 -31.95 52.99
N GLU A 881 4.32 -32.93 52.95
CA GLU A 881 5.39 -33.15 53.94
C GLU A 881 6.28 -31.92 54.16
N VAL A 882 6.56 -31.15 53.09
CA VAL A 882 7.39 -29.94 53.16
C VAL A 882 6.61 -28.78 53.76
N ILE A 883 5.33 -28.65 53.41
CA ILE A 883 4.45 -27.59 53.93
C ILE A 883 4.24 -27.79 55.44
N GLU A 884 4.05 -29.03 55.90
CA GLU A 884 3.96 -29.36 57.32
C GLU A 884 5.26 -29.09 58.08
N ALA A 885 6.42 -29.44 57.50
CA ALA A 885 7.72 -29.17 58.12
C ALA A 885 8.02 -27.66 58.24
N VAL A 886 7.77 -26.87 57.19
CA VAL A 886 7.98 -25.41 57.20
C VAL A 886 7.00 -24.71 58.15
N THR A 887 5.72 -25.06 58.13
CA THR A 887 4.73 -24.46 59.05
C THR A 887 5.01 -24.79 60.52
N LYS A 888 5.56 -25.98 60.81
CA LYS A 888 6.05 -26.32 62.16
C LYS A 888 7.22 -25.42 62.58
N ALA A 889 8.18 -25.15 61.69
CA ALA A 889 9.29 -24.24 61.98
C ALA A 889 8.79 -22.79 62.24
N GLU A 890 7.83 -22.30 61.46
CA GLU A 890 7.19 -21.00 61.68
C GLU A 890 6.46 -20.91 63.04
N GLN A 891 5.79 -21.98 63.48
CA GLN A 891 5.13 -22.02 64.79
C GLN A 891 6.13 -21.94 65.95
N GLU A 892 7.27 -22.64 65.87
CA GLU A 892 8.35 -22.50 66.87
C GLU A 892 9.04 -21.12 66.79
N ALA A 893 9.11 -20.51 65.60
CA ALA A 893 9.65 -19.16 65.43
C ALA A 893 8.76 -18.11 66.12
N GLN A 894 7.44 -18.23 65.97
CA GLN A 894 6.47 -17.37 66.68
C GLN A 894 6.54 -17.56 68.21
N LYS A 895 6.71 -18.79 68.71
CA LYS A 895 6.88 -19.05 70.15
C LYS A 895 8.17 -18.41 70.68
N THR A 896 9.28 -18.56 69.97
CA THR A 896 10.59 -17.98 70.34
C THR A 896 10.55 -16.45 70.30
N THR A 897 9.88 -15.87 69.31
CA THR A 897 9.66 -14.42 69.21
C THR A 897 8.81 -13.89 70.38
N LYS A 898 7.76 -14.61 70.79
CA LYS A 898 6.96 -14.26 71.98
C LYS A 898 7.77 -14.33 73.26
N ALA A 899 8.68 -15.30 73.40
CA ALA A 899 9.62 -15.37 74.54
C ALA A 899 10.63 -14.20 74.53
N ALA A 900 10.99 -13.70 73.35
CA ALA A 900 11.91 -12.58 73.17
C ALA A 900 11.25 -11.19 73.24
N ALA A 901 9.93 -11.08 73.43
CA ALA A 901 9.22 -9.81 73.48
C ALA A 901 9.82 -8.75 74.45
N PRO A 902 10.38 -9.09 75.63
CA PRO A 902 11.04 -8.10 76.48
C PRO A 902 12.31 -7.47 75.86
N PHE A 903 12.96 -8.13 74.90
CA PHE A 903 14.12 -7.57 74.20
C PHE A 903 13.75 -6.52 73.13
N ALA A 904 12.46 -6.36 72.82
CA ALA A 904 11.93 -5.36 71.89
C ALA A 904 11.34 -4.12 72.60
N GLN A 905 11.35 -4.08 73.94
CA GLN A 905 10.85 -2.94 74.70
C GLN A 905 11.95 -1.89 74.88
N ASP A 906 11.59 -0.60 74.82
CA ASP A 906 12.54 0.51 75.00
C ASP A 906 12.73 0.86 76.49
N ASN A 907 13.35 -0.07 77.22
CA ASN A 907 13.49 -0.01 78.68
C ASN A 907 14.86 -0.48 79.20
N LEU A 908 15.86 -0.68 78.33
CA LEU A 908 17.23 -1.15 78.65
C LEU A 908 17.91 -0.37 79.80
N GLU A 909 17.63 0.93 79.91
CA GLU A 909 18.18 1.82 80.94
C GLU A 909 17.58 1.56 82.35
N SER A 910 16.39 0.94 82.40
CA SER A 910 15.58 0.74 83.62
C SER A 910 15.56 -0.71 84.13
N ILE A 911 15.84 -1.69 83.27
CA ILE A 911 15.85 -3.12 83.61
C ILE A 911 17.08 -3.50 84.46
N ASP A 912 16.89 -4.39 85.45
CA ASP A 912 18.00 -5.06 86.16
C ASP A 912 18.67 -6.10 85.26
N ILE A 913 20.00 -6.14 85.23
CA ILE A 913 20.81 -7.09 84.47
C ILE A 913 20.39 -8.55 84.75
N LYS A 914 19.93 -8.85 85.97
CA LYS A 914 19.37 -10.18 86.32
C LYS A 914 18.14 -10.56 85.50
N GLN A 915 17.27 -9.60 85.17
CA GLN A 915 16.07 -9.82 84.37
C GLN A 915 16.44 -10.04 82.89
N LEU A 916 17.42 -9.30 82.36
CA LEU A 916 17.95 -9.55 81.01
C LEU A 916 18.56 -10.96 80.90
N ARG A 917 19.30 -11.41 81.92
CA ARG A 917 19.79 -12.80 82.03
C ARG A 917 18.66 -13.82 82.00
N GLU A 918 17.60 -13.60 82.79
CA GLU A 918 16.47 -14.51 82.86
C GLU A 918 15.68 -14.59 81.54
N VAL A 919 15.52 -13.47 80.83
CA VAL A 919 14.92 -13.43 79.49
C VAL A 919 15.82 -14.13 78.46
N GLY A 920 17.14 -13.86 78.47
CA GLY A 920 18.10 -14.54 77.59
C GLY A 920 18.08 -16.06 77.76
N ALA A 921 18.08 -16.54 79.00
CA ALA A 921 17.96 -17.96 79.33
C ALA A 921 16.62 -18.58 78.89
N LYS A 922 15.51 -17.82 78.87
CA LYS A 922 14.22 -18.27 78.33
C LYS A 922 14.23 -18.33 76.79
N VAL A 923 14.76 -17.31 76.13
CA VAL A 923 14.88 -17.24 74.67
C VAL A 923 15.76 -18.37 74.13
N LEU A 924 16.91 -18.64 74.76
CA LEU A 924 17.80 -19.74 74.36
C LEU A 924 17.10 -21.11 74.46
N LYS A 925 16.29 -21.36 75.50
CA LYS A 925 15.51 -22.60 75.65
C LYS A 925 14.43 -22.75 74.57
N CYS A 926 13.79 -21.66 74.12
CA CYS A 926 12.87 -21.71 72.98
C CYS A 926 13.59 -21.85 71.63
N ALA A 927 14.84 -21.37 71.53
CA ALA A 927 15.66 -21.46 70.33
C ALA A 927 16.26 -22.86 70.06
N GLU A 928 16.06 -23.84 70.94
CA GLU A 928 16.42 -25.25 70.71
C GLU A 928 15.39 -25.99 69.83
N PRO A 929 14.09 -26.09 70.20
CA PRO A 929 13.08 -26.74 69.35
C PRO A 929 12.88 -26.03 68.00
N LEU A 930 13.07 -24.70 67.93
CA LEU A 930 13.08 -23.97 66.67
C LEU A 930 14.19 -24.45 65.72
N ALA A 931 15.42 -24.65 66.22
CA ALA A 931 16.52 -25.15 65.40
C ALA A 931 16.25 -26.56 64.85
N ALA A 932 15.75 -27.46 65.70
CA ALA A 932 15.37 -28.81 65.27
C ALA A 932 14.24 -28.79 64.23
N ALA A 933 13.27 -27.87 64.33
CA ALA A 933 12.22 -27.70 63.34
C ALA A 933 12.77 -27.14 62.01
N CYS A 934 13.68 -26.15 62.05
CA CYS A 934 14.35 -25.63 60.86
C CYS A 934 15.22 -26.69 60.15
N GLU A 935 15.95 -27.52 60.91
CA GLU A 935 16.75 -28.63 60.36
C GLU A 935 15.88 -29.69 59.69
N ALA A 936 14.75 -30.06 60.30
CA ALA A 936 13.78 -30.97 59.68
C ALA A 936 13.16 -30.37 58.39
N ALA A 937 12.82 -29.08 58.39
CA ALA A 937 12.30 -28.39 57.21
C ALA A 937 13.35 -28.27 56.08
N ARG A 938 14.63 -28.01 56.42
CA ARG A 938 15.74 -28.03 55.44
C ARG A 938 15.91 -29.40 54.82
N ALA A 939 15.88 -30.46 55.63
CA ALA A 939 15.99 -31.84 55.14
C ALA A 939 14.81 -32.24 54.21
N ALA A 940 13.59 -31.83 54.53
CA ALA A 940 12.42 -32.04 53.66
C ALA A 940 12.55 -31.29 52.33
N LEU A 941 13.01 -30.03 52.36
CA LEU A 941 13.25 -29.23 51.15
C LEU A 941 14.37 -29.80 50.28
N THR A 942 15.50 -30.24 50.85
CA THR A 942 16.59 -30.83 50.05
C THR A 942 16.19 -32.17 49.45
N ALA A 943 15.45 -33.02 50.18
CA ALA A 943 14.93 -34.27 49.65
C ALA A 943 14.02 -34.04 48.42
N LYS A 944 13.03 -33.15 48.49
CA LYS A 944 12.16 -32.85 47.34
C LYS A 944 12.87 -32.10 46.21
N ARG A 945 13.92 -31.31 46.49
CA ARG A 945 14.79 -30.70 45.46
C ARG A 945 15.67 -31.73 44.72
N GLN A 946 15.94 -32.89 45.33
CA GLN A 946 16.69 -33.98 44.72
C GLN A 946 15.80 -35.00 43.97
N ASP A 947 14.49 -35.08 44.29
CA ASP A 947 13.54 -35.97 43.62
C ASP A 947 13.39 -35.62 42.13
N SER A 948 13.69 -36.58 41.25
CA SER A 948 13.76 -36.39 39.80
C SER A 948 12.44 -35.91 39.19
N ARG A 949 11.31 -36.26 39.81
CA ARG A 949 9.96 -35.85 39.37
C ARG A 949 9.63 -34.39 39.68
N CYS A 950 10.25 -33.79 40.69
CA CYS A 950 10.06 -32.38 41.04
C CYS A 950 10.96 -31.45 40.22
N ARG A 951 12.12 -31.95 39.75
CA ARG A 951 13.16 -31.15 39.07
C ARG A 951 12.78 -30.70 37.65
N SER A 952 11.83 -31.36 37.00
CA SER A 952 11.43 -31.05 35.61
C SER A 952 10.37 -29.95 35.47
N SER A 953 9.71 -29.53 36.55
CA SER A 953 8.49 -28.72 36.49
C SER A 953 8.69 -27.32 37.10
N PRO A 954 8.64 -26.22 36.32
CA PRO A 954 8.88 -24.87 36.81
C PRO A 954 8.01 -24.45 38.00
N SER A 955 6.73 -24.84 38.02
CA SER A 955 5.81 -24.51 39.13
C SER A 955 6.27 -25.12 40.46
N PHE A 956 6.90 -26.30 40.43
CA PHE A 956 7.45 -26.95 41.63
C PHE A 956 8.71 -26.23 42.13
N SER A 957 9.60 -25.78 41.23
CA SER A 957 10.77 -24.99 41.66
C SER A 957 10.36 -23.63 42.24
N THR A 958 9.31 -22.98 41.70
CA THR A 958 8.71 -21.77 42.31
C THR A 958 8.14 -22.05 43.71
N GLN A 959 7.39 -23.15 43.90
CA GLN A 959 6.86 -23.55 45.23
C GLN A 959 7.98 -23.84 46.23
N LEU A 960 8.99 -24.62 45.83
CA LEU A 960 10.17 -24.97 46.64
C LEU A 960 11.12 -23.78 46.88
N SER A 961 11.01 -22.70 46.10
CA SER A 961 11.67 -21.42 46.35
C SER A 961 10.91 -20.62 47.43
N LYS A 962 9.58 -20.46 47.27
CA LYS A 962 8.72 -19.78 48.26
C LYS A 962 8.78 -20.43 49.65
N LEU A 963 8.82 -21.76 49.71
CA LEU A 963 8.95 -22.51 50.97
C LEU A 963 10.35 -22.40 51.59
N ALA A 964 11.41 -22.23 50.78
CA ALA A 964 12.75 -21.97 51.29
C ALA A 964 12.89 -20.55 51.86
N GLY A 965 12.40 -19.51 51.17
CA GLY A 965 12.43 -18.13 51.70
C GLY A 965 11.67 -17.97 53.02
N ARG A 966 10.57 -18.71 53.21
CA ARG A 966 9.85 -18.78 54.50
C ARG A 966 10.70 -19.42 55.61
N LEU A 967 11.46 -20.45 55.28
CA LEU A 967 12.36 -21.11 56.22
C LEU A 967 13.61 -20.27 56.53
N GLU A 968 14.19 -19.61 55.52
CA GLU A 968 15.29 -18.66 55.67
C GLU A 968 14.91 -17.50 56.61
N ALA A 969 13.67 -17.01 56.54
CA ALA A 969 13.14 -16.02 57.49
C ALA A 969 13.04 -16.56 58.95
N ALA A 970 12.65 -17.83 59.12
CA ALA A 970 12.64 -18.49 60.44
C ALA A 970 14.08 -18.70 60.98
N GLU A 971 15.05 -18.97 60.11
CA GLU A 971 16.46 -19.16 60.45
C GLU A 971 17.18 -17.83 60.75
N ALA A 972 16.83 -16.76 60.04
CA ALA A 972 17.23 -15.39 60.37
C ALA A 972 16.67 -14.98 61.74
N THR A 973 15.41 -15.32 62.03
CA THR A 973 14.80 -15.09 63.36
C THR A 973 15.52 -15.89 64.45
N LEU A 974 15.81 -17.17 64.21
CA LEU A 974 16.55 -18.05 65.14
C LEU A 974 17.94 -17.51 65.45
N SER A 975 18.71 -17.13 64.43
CA SER A 975 20.09 -16.64 64.58
C SER A 975 20.13 -15.25 65.25
N GLY A 976 19.25 -14.33 64.85
CA GLY A 976 19.09 -13.02 65.49
C GLY A 976 18.72 -13.12 66.98
N LEU A 977 17.74 -13.95 67.33
CA LEU A 977 17.30 -14.12 68.73
C LEU A 977 18.35 -14.86 69.58
N ARG A 978 19.08 -15.84 69.02
CA ARG A 978 20.23 -16.46 69.71
C ARG A 978 21.36 -15.48 69.97
N ARG A 979 21.63 -14.57 69.02
CA ARG A 979 22.61 -13.49 69.17
C ARG A 979 22.17 -12.51 70.27
N ALA A 980 20.96 -11.95 70.16
CA ALA A 980 20.38 -11.06 71.17
C ALA A 980 20.43 -11.65 72.59
N ALA A 981 20.05 -12.92 72.75
CA ALA A 981 20.02 -13.58 74.05
C ALA A 981 21.40 -13.81 74.70
N ARG A 982 22.49 -13.83 73.92
CA ARG A 982 23.87 -13.91 74.42
C ARG A 982 24.44 -12.53 74.76
N GLU A 983 24.14 -11.54 73.91
CA GLU A 983 24.72 -10.19 73.99
C GLU A 983 23.90 -9.24 74.89
N ALA A 984 22.70 -9.64 75.33
CA ALA A 984 21.85 -8.88 76.26
C ALA A 984 22.55 -8.51 77.58
N GLU A 985 23.48 -9.33 78.08
CA GLU A 985 24.23 -9.00 79.30
C GLU A 985 25.20 -7.83 79.09
N GLY A 986 25.90 -7.81 77.96
CA GLY A 986 26.87 -6.77 77.61
C GLY A 986 26.21 -5.49 77.07
N SER A 987 24.98 -5.57 76.56
CA SER A 987 24.28 -4.47 75.89
C SER A 987 24.15 -3.21 76.74
N ARG A 988 23.99 -3.33 78.07
CA ARG A 988 23.98 -2.17 78.98
C ARG A 988 25.38 -1.57 79.18
N GLY A 989 26.44 -2.38 79.14
CA GLY A 989 27.83 -1.90 79.17
C GLY A 989 28.16 -1.10 77.91
N LEU A 990 27.86 -1.68 76.74
CA LEU A 990 28.04 -1.06 75.43
C LEU A 990 27.31 0.30 75.33
N LEU A 991 26.07 0.40 75.83
CA LEU A 991 25.34 1.67 75.85
C LEU A 991 26.04 2.75 76.70
N GLU A 992 26.59 2.37 77.86
CA GLU A 992 27.32 3.27 78.75
C GLU A 992 28.75 3.59 78.26
N GLU A 993 29.33 2.77 77.40
CA GLU A 993 30.57 3.05 76.66
C GLU A 993 30.30 4.05 75.54
N GLN A 994 29.31 3.79 74.68
CA GLN A 994 28.87 4.72 73.62
C GLN A 994 28.48 6.10 74.18
N ARG A 995 27.86 6.16 75.37
CA ARG A 995 27.58 7.42 76.09
C ARG A 995 28.82 8.19 76.50
N LYS A 996 29.87 7.51 76.99
CA LYS A 996 31.13 8.14 77.39
C LYS A 996 31.90 8.66 76.18
N GLU A 997 31.90 7.90 75.09
CA GLU A 997 32.48 8.32 73.81
C GLU A 997 31.78 9.55 73.26
N LEU A 998 30.44 9.57 73.21
CA LEU A 998 29.67 10.73 72.76
C LEU A 998 29.89 11.96 73.66
N ALA A 999 29.98 11.77 74.99
CA ALA A 999 30.30 12.86 75.92
C ALA A 999 31.77 13.35 75.84
N ALA A 1000 32.69 12.56 75.27
CA ALA A 1000 34.03 13.01 74.92
C ALA A 1000 34.02 13.77 73.58
N LEU A 1001 33.25 13.29 72.59
CA LEU A 1001 33.05 13.97 71.31
C LEU A 1001 32.37 15.34 71.48
N GLU A 1002 31.40 15.49 72.38
CA GLU A 1002 30.80 16.79 72.70
C GLU A 1002 31.85 17.81 73.20
N ARG A 1003 32.84 17.37 73.98
CA ARG A 1003 33.93 18.25 74.45
C ARG A 1003 34.85 18.66 73.30
N LEU A 1004 35.21 17.71 72.43
CA LEU A 1004 36.02 17.98 71.25
C LEU A 1004 35.30 18.95 70.28
N VAL A 1005 33.99 18.80 70.11
CA VAL A 1005 33.16 19.75 69.35
C VAL A 1005 33.14 21.12 70.02
N ALA A 1006 32.95 21.21 71.33
CA ALA A 1006 32.96 22.48 72.07
C ALA A 1006 34.33 23.19 72.02
N GLU A 1007 35.43 22.45 72.06
CA GLU A 1007 36.78 23.01 71.87
C GLU A 1007 37.01 23.49 70.43
N ALA A 1008 36.52 22.76 69.42
CA ALA A 1008 36.62 23.15 68.02
C ALA A 1008 35.72 24.35 67.67
N GLU A 1009 34.49 24.40 68.21
CA GLU A 1009 33.59 25.56 68.15
C GLU A 1009 34.28 26.82 68.69
N LEU A 1010 34.93 26.71 69.86
CA LEU A 1010 35.59 27.85 70.52
C LEU A 1010 36.82 28.36 69.74
N GLN A 1011 37.54 27.49 69.02
CA GLN A 1011 38.64 27.90 68.15
C GLN A 1011 38.19 28.42 66.77
N ALA A 1012 37.00 28.06 66.31
CA ALA A 1012 36.43 28.56 65.05
C ALA A 1012 35.85 29.98 65.14
N LEU A 1013 35.85 30.60 66.33
CA LEU A 1013 35.34 31.96 66.54
C LEU A 1013 36.31 33.03 65.98
N PRO A 1014 35.83 34.03 65.22
CA PRO A 1014 36.70 35.05 64.61
C PRO A 1014 37.30 36.02 65.64
N LEU A 1015 38.63 36.12 65.66
CA LEU A 1015 39.43 36.89 66.63
C LEU A 1015 39.65 38.37 66.24
N GLY A 1016 38.59 39.05 65.79
CA GLY A 1016 38.64 40.48 65.47
C GLY A 1016 39.46 40.83 64.22
N GLU A 1017 40.19 41.96 64.25
CA GLU A 1017 41.01 42.44 63.13
C GLU A 1017 42.43 41.83 63.09
N GLU A 1018 42.82 41.03 64.09
CA GLU A 1018 44.11 40.33 64.06
C GLU A 1018 44.03 39.10 63.15
N GLN A 1019 44.75 39.12 62.02
CA GLN A 1019 44.85 37.94 61.15
C GLN A 1019 45.52 36.79 61.91
N PRO A 1020 44.89 35.60 62.00
CA PRO A 1020 45.50 34.46 62.66
C PRO A 1020 46.77 34.02 61.93
N THR A 1021 47.76 33.55 62.68
CA THR A 1021 48.99 32.99 62.07
C THR A 1021 48.67 31.71 61.31
N GLU A 1022 49.45 31.37 60.28
CA GLU A 1022 49.22 30.13 59.50
C GLU A 1022 49.19 28.87 60.39
N GLN A 1023 49.95 28.86 61.49
CA GLN A 1023 49.93 27.78 62.49
C GLN A 1023 48.62 27.71 63.28
N ALA A 1024 47.95 28.85 63.51
CA ALA A 1024 46.63 28.90 64.14
C ALA A 1024 45.51 28.53 63.16
N GLU A 1025 45.61 28.94 61.88
CA GLU A 1025 44.73 28.45 60.81
C GLU A 1025 44.83 26.91 60.71
N GLU A 1026 46.05 26.36 60.61
CA GLU A 1026 46.31 24.92 60.51
C GLU A 1026 45.84 24.15 61.76
N ALA A 1027 46.11 24.65 62.97
CA ALA A 1027 45.65 24.00 64.20
C ALA A 1027 44.11 23.94 64.31
N THR A 1028 43.42 25.01 63.92
CA THR A 1028 41.95 25.08 63.94
C THR A 1028 41.34 24.15 62.89
N ALA A 1029 41.90 24.15 61.68
CA ALA A 1029 41.45 23.29 60.58
C ALA A 1029 41.64 21.80 60.89
N LEU A 1030 42.76 21.43 61.53
CA LEU A 1030 42.99 20.06 62.00
C LEU A 1030 41.94 19.64 63.05
N ARG A 1031 41.69 20.45 64.10
CA ARG A 1031 40.69 20.05 65.11
C ARG A 1031 39.27 19.92 64.57
N LEU A 1032 38.86 20.79 63.63
CA LEU A 1032 37.57 20.65 62.95
C LEU A 1032 37.50 19.36 62.11
N ARG A 1033 38.58 19.01 61.40
CA ARG A 1033 38.70 17.76 60.61
C ARG A 1033 38.71 16.51 61.49
N ASP A 1034 39.45 16.54 62.60
CA ASP A 1034 39.56 15.45 63.56
C ASP A 1034 38.24 15.21 64.31
N ALA A 1035 37.57 16.27 64.78
CA ALA A 1035 36.24 16.16 65.38
C ALA A 1035 35.20 15.62 64.39
N ARG A 1036 35.26 16.06 63.11
CA ARG A 1036 34.39 15.54 62.03
C ARG A 1036 34.63 14.05 61.77
N GLY A 1037 35.89 13.63 61.74
CA GLY A 1037 36.29 12.22 61.59
C GLY A 1037 35.87 11.36 62.78
N ALA A 1038 36.05 11.84 64.00
CA ALA A 1038 35.73 11.13 65.23
C ALA A 1038 34.21 10.95 65.42
N LEU A 1039 33.40 11.98 65.13
CA LEU A 1039 31.94 11.86 65.07
C LEU A 1039 31.50 10.83 64.01
N ALA A 1040 32.06 10.88 62.79
CA ALA A 1040 31.70 9.95 61.72
C ALA A 1040 32.07 8.49 62.04
N ALA A 1041 33.23 8.25 62.65
CA ALA A 1041 33.66 6.93 63.09
C ALA A 1041 32.75 6.36 64.20
N TRP A 1042 32.44 7.19 65.21
CA TRP A 1042 31.49 6.82 66.28
C TRP A 1042 30.10 6.56 65.71
N ARG A 1043 29.62 7.40 64.79
CA ARG A 1043 28.31 7.25 64.13
C ARG A 1043 28.20 5.91 63.41
N SER A 1044 29.24 5.49 62.68
CA SER A 1044 29.28 4.19 62.01
C SER A 1044 29.16 3.01 62.99
N ALA A 1045 29.88 3.08 64.13
CA ALA A 1045 29.76 2.08 65.20
C ALA A 1045 28.36 2.09 65.84
N ALA A 1046 27.81 3.27 66.11
CA ALA A 1046 26.48 3.45 66.67
C ALA A 1046 25.37 2.99 65.71
N GLU A 1047 25.49 3.21 64.39
CA GLU A 1047 24.53 2.72 63.39
C GLU A 1047 24.56 1.17 63.30
N ALA A 1048 25.74 0.55 63.41
CA ALA A 1048 25.86 -0.91 63.52
C ALA A 1048 25.22 -1.48 64.81
N LEU A 1049 25.29 -0.73 65.93
CA LEU A 1049 24.59 -1.05 67.18
C LEU A 1049 23.08 -0.68 67.15
N ALA A 1050 22.66 0.26 66.30
CA ALA A 1050 21.26 0.60 66.08
C ALA A 1050 20.49 -0.46 65.26
N ALA A 1051 21.23 -1.25 64.46
CA ALA A 1051 20.75 -2.41 63.71
C ALA A 1051 20.80 -3.75 64.50
N HIS A 1052 21.10 -3.70 65.80
CA HIS A 1052 21.31 -4.89 66.61
C HIS A 1052 20.02 -5.72 66.80
N PRO A 1053 20.08 -7.08 66.82
CA PRO A 1053 18.92 -7.93 67.10
C PRO A 1053 18.28 -7.77 68.49
N HIS A 1054 18.88 -6.96 69.37
CA HIS A 1054 18.28 -6.55 70.64
C HIS A 1054 17.65 -5.16 70.48
N GLY A 1055 16.34 -5.13 70.21
CA GLY A 1055 15.61 -3.90 69.92
C GLY A 1055 15.77 -2.81 70.98
N ALA A 1056 15.81 -3.16 72.27
CA ALA A 1056 16.02 -2.22 73.37
C ALA A 1056 17.34 -1.43 73.25
N LEU A 1057 18.42 -2.10 72.83
CA LEU A 1057 19.70 -1.43 72.53
C LEU A 1057 19.57 -0.57 71.27
N GLY A 1058 18.91 -1.09 70.23
CA GLY A 1058 18.65 -0.35 69.00
C GLY A 1058 17.88 0.96 69.21
N HIS A 1059 16.88 0.98 70.10
CA HIS A 1059 16.15 2.20 70.47
C HIS A 1059 17.00 3.17 71.30
N ALA A 1060 17.78 2.66 72.26
CA ALA A 1060 18.65 3.49 73.09
C ALA A 1060 19.79 4.13 72.28
N VAL A 1061 20.43 3.40 71.37
CA VAL A 1061 21.48 3.95 70.49
C VAL A 1061 20.91 4.92 69.45
N LYS A 1062 19.67 4.73 68.98
CA LYS A 1062 18.98 5.73 68.13
C LYS A 1062 18.77 7.07 68.84
N ARG A 1063 18.60 7.11 70.17
CA ARG A 1063 18.62 8.38 70.94
C ARG A 1063 20.01 9.04 70.91
N LEU A 1064 21.08 8.25 71.01
CA LEU A 1064 22.45 8.75 70.94
C LEU A 1064 22.80 9.26 69.53
N LEU A 1065 22.29 8.63 68.47
CA LEU A 1065 22.43 9.13 67.09
C LEU A 1065 21.76 10.49 66.89
N VAL A 1066 20.60 10.75 67.49
CA VAL A 1066 19.97 12.10 67.47
C VAL A 1066 20.82 13.13 68.21
N GLN A 1067 21.55 12.73 69.26
CA GLN A 1067 22.51 13.58 69.95
C GLN A 1067 23.78 13.84 69.11
N GLU A 1068 24.30 12.82 68.41
CA GLU A 1068 25.37 13.00 67.41
C GLU A 1068 24.97 13.95 66.30
N GLU A 1069 23.74 13.86 65.78
CA GLU A 1069 23.28 14.75 64.72
C GLU A 1069 23.21 16.22 65.17
N ALA A 1070 22.91 16.48 66.44
CA ALA A 1070 23.00 17.82 67.03
C ALA A 1070 24.47 18.29 67.19
N LEU A 1071 25.39 17.42 67.61
CA LEU A 1071 26.83 17.72 67.67
C LEU A 1071 27.44 17.96 66.28
N ARG A 1072 27.00 17.21 65.27
CA ARG A 1072 27.43 17.34 63.88
C ARG A 1072 26.89 18.63 63.24
N ALA A 1073 25.65 19.02 63.55
CA ALA A 1073 25.10 20.31 63.13
C ALA A 1073 25.83 21.49 63.77
N ARG A 1074 26.18 21.38 65.07
CA ARG A 1074 27.06 22.31 65.79
C ARG A 1074 28.43 22.45 65.12
N LEU A 1075 29.11 21.33 64.87
CA LEU A 1075 30.41 21.31 64.22
C LEU A 1075 30.36 21.84 62.77
N ALA A 1076 29.27 21.60 62.03
CA ALA A 1076 29.07 22.19 60.71
C ALA A 1076 28.89 23.72 60.78
N GLY A 1077 28.22 24.24 61.81
CA GLY A 1077 28.16 25.68 62.07
C GLY A 1077 29.55 26.28 62.36
N ALA A 1078 30.37 25.60 63.16
CA ALA A 1078 31.76 26.00 63.40
C ALA A 1078 32.61 25.95 62.11
N TRP A 1079 32.42 24.94 61.26
CA TRP A 1079 33.08 24.84 59.96
C TRP A 1079 32.74 26.01 59.03
N GLU A 1080 31.45 26.35 58.86
CA GLU A 1080 31.07 27.48 58.00
C GLU A 1080 31.56 28.84 58.54
N LEU A 1081 31.71 29.00 59.86
CA LEU A 1081 32.30 30.21 60.47
C LEU A 1081 33.81 30.35 60.19
N ALA A 1082 34.56 29.25 60.22
CA ALA A 1082 36.02 29.25 59.99
C ALA A 1082 36.42 28.88 58.55
N ARG A 1083 35.46 28.82 57.62
CA ARG A 1083 35.57 28.11 56.35
C ARG A 1083 36.75 28.54 55.49
N GLU A 1084 36.87 29.83 55.18
CA GLU A 1084 37.90 30.34 54.27
C GLU A 1084 39.33 30.13 54.81
N THR A 1085 39.52 30.22 56.13
CA THR A 1085 40.81 29.94 56.79
C THR A 1085 41.11 28.44 56.86
N CYS A 1086 40.08 27.61 57.09
CA CYS A 1086 40.25 26.17 57.23
C CYS A 1086 40.44 25.47 55.88
N GLU A 1087 39.70 25.84 54.84
CA GLU A 1087 39.90 25.33 53.47
C GLU A 1087 41.32 25.69 52.98
N ARG A 1088 41.79 26.93 53.18
CA ARG A 1088 43.15 27.37 52.83
C ARG A 1088 44.22 26.59 53.59
N ALA A 1089 44.07 26.43 54.90
CA ALA A 1089 45.00 25.65 55.70
C ALA A 1089 45.01 24.17 55.28
N LEU A 1090 43.85 23.60 54.93
CA LEU A 1090 43.77 22.22 54.47
C LEU A 1090 44.41 22.02 53.11
N CYS A 1091 44.33 22.95 52.16
CA CYS A 1091 45.14 22.90 50.94
C CYS A 1091 46.64 22.70 51.27
N ARG A 1092 47.20 23.50 52.20
CA ARG A 1092 48.60 23.37 52.66
C ARG A 1092 48.86 22.01 53.32
N ILE A 1093 47.98 21.56 54.21
CA ILE A 1093 48.13 20.30 54.98
C ILE A 1093 48.06 19.08 54.05
N LEU A 1094 47.08 19.03 53.14
CA LEU A 1094 46.86 17.90 52.23
C LEU A 1094 48.04 17.74 51.26
N ALA A 1095 48.61 18.83 50.74
CA ALA A 1095 49.82 18.79 49.94
C ALA A 1095 51.02 18.23 50.74
N ARG A 1096 51.19 18.64 52.01
CA ARG A 1096 52.23 18.08 52.89
C ARG A 1096 52.02 16.58 53.19
N GLU A 1097 50.79 16.14 53.43
CA GLU A 1097 50.45 14.72 53.62
C GLU A 1097 50.84 13.88 52.39
N ALA A 1098 50.37 14.28 51.20
CA ALA A 1098 50.65 13.59 49.95
C ALA A 1098 52.16 13.54 49.63
N ARG A 1099 52.86 14.64 49.88
CA ARG A 1099 54.32 14.76 49.69
C ARG A 1099 55.12 13.89 50.67
N ALA A 1100 54.57 13.55 51.84
CA ALA A 1100 55.22 12.71 52.83
C ALA A 1100 55.13 11.20 52.51
N GLU A 1101 54.02 10.73 51.92
CA GLU A 1101 53.85 9.31 51.58
C GLU A 1101 54.42 8.94 50.20
N LEU A 1102 54.53 9.85 49.23
CA LEU A 1102 55.08 9.51 47.90
C LEU A 1102 56.48 8.84 47.92
N PRO A 1103 57.46 9.30 48.74
CA PRO A 1103 58.76 8.64 48.86
C PRO A 1103 58.70 7.16 49.30
N ARG A 1104 57.64 6.76 50.00
CA ARG A 1104 57.42 5.37 50.44
C ARG A 1104 57.03 4.46 49.28
N ALA A 1105 56.21 4.96 48.36
CA ALA A 1105 55.90 4.26 47.11
C ALA A 1105 57.12 4.23 46.17
N GLU A 1106 57.93 5.31 46.12
CA GLU A 1106 59.20 5.28 45.40
C GLU A 1106 60.18 4.25 45.99
N GLN A 1107 60.29 4.15 47.32
CA GLN A 1107 61.17 3.16 47.96
C GLN A 1107 60.70 1.73 47.65
N ALA A 1108 59.42 1.41 47.84
CA ALA A 1108 58.89 0.08 47.56
C ALA A 1108 59.05 -0.30 46.06
N PHE A 1109 58.98 0.69 45.15
CA PHE A 1109 59.28 0.45 43.74
C PHE A 1109 60.77 0.19 43.47
N ARG A 1110 61.69 0.92 44.13
CA ARG A 1110 63.14 0.66 44.03
C ARG A 1110 63.52 -0.70 44.59
N GLU A 1111 62.89 -1.15 45.68
CA GLU A 1111 63.09 -2.50 46.23
C GLU A 1111 62.66 -3.60 45.22
N ALA A 1112 61.67 -3.31 44.37
CA ALA A 1112 61.29 -4.17 43.25
C ALA A 1112 62.30 -4.11 42.07
N GLU A 1113 62.83 -2.93 41.72
CA GLU A 1113 63.93 -2.78 40.75
C GLU A 1113 65.22 -3.48 41.23
N GLU A 1114 65.52 -3.46 42.53
CA GLU A 1114 66.66 -4.17 43.13
C GLU A 1114 66.47 -5.69 43.11
N ALA A 1115 65.25 -6.19 43.36
CA ALA A 1115 64.91 -7.60 43.18
C ALA A 1115 65.08 -8.06 41.71
N GLU A 1116 64.91 -7.15 40.75
CA GLU A 1116 65.19 -7.40 39.32
C GLU A 1116 66.68 -7.39 38.96
N GLY A 1117 67.54 -6.92 39.86
CA GLY A 1117 68.98 -6.81 39.69
C GLY A 1117 69.72 -8.03 39.10
N PRO A 1118 69.32 -9.29 39.37
CA PRO A 1118 69.88 -10.47 38.70
C PRO A 1118 69.64 -10.52 37.18
N PHE A 1119 68.49 -10.04 36.72
CA PHE A 1119 68.12 -10.00 35.30
C PHE A 1119 68.71 -8.77 34.60
N ILE A 1120 68.61 -7.59 35.23
CA ILE A 1120 69.12 -6.31 34.67
C ILE A 1120 70.64 -6.37 34.39
N LYS A 1121 71.40 -7.17 35.15
CA LYS A 1121 72.86 -7.33 34.98
C LYS A 1121 73.26 -8.26 33.82
N GLY A 1122 72.34 -8.63 32.93
CA GLY A 1122 72.64 -9.37 31.69
C GLY A 1122 72.79 -10.88 31.83
N ASN A 1123 72.49 -11.46 33.00
CA ASN A 1123 72.46 -12.90 33.21
C ASN A 1123 71.14 -13.51 32.72
N GLU A 1124 70.87 -13.46 31.41
CA GLU A 1124 69.69 -14.12 30.82
C GLU A 1124 69.73 -15.66 30.88
N VAL A 1125 70.84 -16.25 31.35
CA VAL A 1125 71.02 -17.69 31.57
C VAL A 1125 71.32 -17.98 33.05
N LEU A 1126 70.37 -17.63 33.93
CA LEU A 1126 70.29 -18.22 35.27
C LEU A 1126 69.77 -19.67 35.17
N SER A 1127 70.22 -20.57 36.06
CA SER A 1127 69.72 -21.95 36.08
C SER A 1127 68.21 -21.98 36.35
N PRO A 1128 67.43 -23.00 35.91
CA PRO A 1128 65.98 -23.01 36.08
C PRO A 1128 65.51 -22.82 37.54
N ALA A 1129 66.27 -23.32 38.52
CA ALA A 1129 66.00 -23.11 39.93
C ALA A 1129 66.22 -21.65 40.36
N GLN A 1130 67.36 -21.05 40.00
CA GLN A 1130 67.68 -19.65 40.32
C GLN A 1130 66.77 -18.66 39.56
N SER A 1131 66.39 -18.98 38.33
CA SER A 1131 65.38 -18.25 37.56
C SER A 1131 64.02 -18.28 38.25
N ALA A 1132 63.58 -19.45 38.74
CA ALA A 1132 62.32 -19.56 39.49
C ALA A 1132 62.38 -18.79 40.82
N GLU A 1133 63.47 -18.93 41.58
CA GLU A 1133 63.68 -18.21 42.85
C GLU A 1133 63.67 -16.69 42.66
N ALA A 1134 64.43 -16.18 41.68
CA ALA A 1134 64.47 -14.76 41.34
C ALA A 1134 63.12 -14.25 40.78
N ILE A 1135 62.40 -15.05 39.99
CA ILE A 1135 61.02 -14.71 39.57
C ILE A 1135 60.10 -14.63 40.81
N THR A 1136 60.15 -15.57 41.75
CA THR A 1136 59.31 -15.49 42.95
C THR A 1136 59.66 -14.31 43.87
N ALA A 1137 60.93 -13.92 43.94
CA ALA A 1137 61.36 -12.70 44.63
C ALA A 1137 60.83 -11.43 43.92
N CYS A 1138 60.91 -11.37 42.59
CA CYS A 1138 60.33 -10.29 41.79
C CYS A 1138 58.79 -10.24 41.92
N GLU A 1139 58.10 -11.39 41.93
CA GLU A 1139 56.64 -11.45 42.12
C GLU A 1139 56.22 -10.96 43.51
N ALA A 1140 56.95 -11.35 44.56
CA ALA A 1140 56.70 -10.86 45.92
C ALA A 1140 56.97 -9.35 46.06
N ALA A 1141 58.07 -8.85 45.49
CA ALA A 1141 58.38 -7.43 45.50
C ALA A 1141 57.40 -6.61 44.65
N ALA A 1142 56.98 -7.13 43.48
CA ALA A 1142 55.95 -6.50 42.63
C ALA A 1142 54.58 -6.44 43.32
N ALA A 1143 54.23 -7.46 44.11
CA ALA A 1143 53.01 -7.47 44.91
C ALA A 1143 53.08 -6.42 46.04
N HIS A 1144 54.17 -6.42 46.82
CA HIS A 1144 54.33 -5.44 47.90
C HIS A 1144 54.38 -3.99 47.39
N ALA A 1145 55.13 -3.74 46.33
CA ALA A 1145 55.16 -2.45 45.65
C ALA A 1145 53.76 -2.05 45.13
N GLY A 1146 52.97 -3.01 44.64
CA GLY A 1146 51.59 -2.79 44.20
C GLY A 1146 50.63 -2.43 45.33
N GLU A 1147 50.73 -3.11 46.48
CA GLU A 1147 49.95 -2.80 47.68
C GLU A 1147 50.27 -1.40 48.23
N VAL A 1148 51.57 -1.09 48.40
CA VAL A 1148 52.03 0.22 48.90
C VAL A 1148 51.66 1.34 47.93
N LEU A 1149 51.93 1.16 46.63
CA LEU A 1149 51.63 2.16 45.61
C LEU A 1149 50.12 2.36 45.42
N GLY A 1150 49.31 1.29 45.48
CA GLY A 1150 47.85 1.39 45.45
C GLY A 1150 47.31 2.17 46.65
N GLY A 1151 47.87 1.95 47.84
CA GLY A 1151 47.54 2.73 49.05
C GLY A 1151 47.91 4.21 48.91
N VAL A 1152 49.12 4.53 48.43
CA VAL A 1152 49.57 5.91 48.21
C VAL A 1152 48.77 6.60 47.11
N GLN A 1153 48.46 5.91 46.00
CA GLN A 1153 47.58 6.46 44.95
C GLN A 1153 46.18 6.77 45.49
N ALA A 1154 45.56 5.86 46.25
CA ALA A 1154 44.26 6.10 46.85
C ALA A 1154 44.28 7.30 47.80
N LEU A 1155 45.33 7.44 48.62
CA LEU A 1155 45.50 8.57 49.54
C LEU A 1155 45.71 9.90 48.79
N VAL A 1156 46.58 9.94 47.78
CA VAL A 1156 46.88 11.15 47.00
C VAL A 1156 45.67 11.57 46.16
N ALA A 1157 44.97 10.62 45.53
CA ALA A 1157 43.74 10.90 44.79
C ALA A 1157 42.62 11.41 45.73
N GLN A 1158 42.47 10.81 46.92
CA GLN A 1158 41.52 11.29 47.93
C GLN A 1158 41.87 12.71 48.41
N ARG A 1159 43.16 13.04 48.60
CA ARG A 1159 43.61 14.38 49.01
C ARG A 1159 43.40 15.41 47.91
N LEU A 1160 43.67 15.06 46.65
CA LEU A 1160 43.37 15.90 45.50
C LEU A 1160 41.85 16.14 45.36
N GLN A 1161 41.01 15.12 45.60
CA GLN A 1161 39.56 15.26 45.59
C GLN A 1161 39.02 16.09 46.77
N GLU A 1162 39.57 15.93 47.98
CA GLU A 1162 39.23 16.75 49.15
C GLU A 1162 39.61 18.22 48.91
N ALA A 1163 40.81 18.48 48.38
CA ALA A 1163 41.29 19.84 48.08
C ALA A 1163 40.57 20.50 46.90
N ALA A 1164 40.18 19.75 45.86
CA ALA A 1164 39.43 20.27 44.71
C ALA A 1164 37.95 20.59 45.04
N GLY A 1165 37.45 20.14 46.20
CA GLY A 1165 36.12 20.49 46.70
C GLY A 1165 36.04 21.84 47.44
N PHE A 1166 37.17 22.51 47.65
CA PHE A 1166 37.25 23.78 48.38
C PHE A 1166 37.04 25.00 47.47
N GLY A 1167 36.46 26.07 48.02
CA GLY A 1167 36.14 27.31 47.31
C GLY A 1167 37.29 28.32 47.22
N CYS A 1168 38.48 27.98 47.71
CA CYS A 1168 39.63 28.88 47.81
C CYS A 1168 40.06 29.48 46.46
N THR A 1169 39.89 30.80 46.32
CA THR A 1169 40.36 31.56 45.16
C THR A 1169 41.79 32.07 45.30
N ASP A 1170 42.43 31.90 46.47
CA ASP A 1170 43.73 32.48 46.77
C ASP A 1170 44.90 31.77 46.06
N PRO A 1171 46.02 32.47 45.77
CA PRO A 1171 47.15 31.88 45.04
C PRO A 1171 47.88 30.76 45.78
N GLY A 1172 47.86 30.73 47.12
CA GLY A 1172 48.54 29.72 47.93
C GLY A 1172 47.82 28.38 47.86
N SER A 1173 46.51 28.39 48.08
CA SER A 1173 45.64 27.21 47.94
C SER A 1173 45.74 26.60 46.55
N ARG A 1174 45.74 27.43 45.50
CA ARG A 1174 45.93 26.98 44.10
C ARG A 1174 47.27 26.27 43.91
N ALA A 1175 48.37 26.86 44.38
CA ALA A 1175 49.69 26.24 44.28
C ALA A 1175 49.76 24.87 44.98
N SER A 1176 49.08 24.70 46.13
CA SER A 1176 48.99 23.39 46.81
C SER A 1176 48.08 22.38 46.08
N VAL A 1177 47.03 22.82 45.39
CA VAL A 1177 46.23 21.95 44.51
C VAL A 1177 47.02 21.52 43.27
N ASP A 1178 47.80 22.42 42.67
CA ASP A 1178 48.71 22.11 41.56
C ASP A 1178 49.83 21.13 41.99
N GLU A 1179 50.37 21.27 43.22
CA GLU A 1179 51.31 20.32 43.82
C GLU A 1179 50.66 18.93 44.02
N LEU A 1180 49.45 18.86 44.58
CA LEU A 1180 48.68 17.61 44.68
C LEU A 1180 48.44 16.95 43.32
N ALA A 1181 48.08 17.74 42.30
CA ALA A 1181 47.89 17.25 40.95
C ALA A 1181 49.21 16.78 40.30
N ALA A 1182 50.37 17.32 40.70
CA ALA A 1182 51.68 16.84 40.27
C ALA A 1182 52.07 15.51 40.96
N LEU A 1183 51.81 15.39 42.27
CA LEU A 1183 52.04 14.17 43.04
C LEU A 1183 51.16 13.00 42.54
N ASP A 1184 49.90 13.25 42.19
CA ASP A 1184 49.01 12.27 41.55
C ASP A 1184 49.58 11.77 40.21
N ARG A 1185 50.06 12.69 39.35
CA ARG A 1185 50.73 12.35 38.08
C ARG A 1185 51.99 11.51 38.30
N GLN A 1186 52.79 11.81 39.34
CA GLN A 1186 53.96 11.02 39.71
C GLN A 1186 53.57 9.60 40.19
N ALA A 1187 52.59 9.49 41.08
CA ALA A 1187 52.10 8.20 41.57
C ALA A 1187 51.50 7.35 40.44
N LYS A 1188 50.75 7.94 39.49
CA LYS A 1188 50.27 7.26 38.28
C LYS A 1188 51.42 6.81 37.36
N GLY A 1189 52.48 7.63 37.24
CA GLY A 1189 53.71 7.29 36.54
C GLY A 1189 54.47 6.10 37.17
N LEU A 1190 54.44 5.93 38.49
CA LEU A 1190 54.98 4.74 39.14
C LEU A 1190 54.17 3.48 38.83
N ALA A 1191 52.84 3.57 38.72
CA ALA A 1191 52.01 2.40 38.46
C ALA A 1191 52.09 1.93 37.00
N SER A 1192 52.26 2.83 36.04
CA SER A 1192 52.52 2.42 34.65
C SER A 1192 53.86 1.69 34.50
N LYS A 1193 54.89 2.09 35.28
CA LYS A 1193 56.14 1.33 35.41
C LYS A 1193 55.93 -0.03 36.09
N LEU A 1194 55.20 -0.10 37.21
CA LEU A 1194 54.93 -1.37 37.89
C LEU A 1194 54.12 -2.33 37.00
N ALA A 1195 53.15 -1.84 36.24
CA ALA A 1195 52.41 -2.62 35.26
C ALA A 1195 53.26 -3.04 34.04
N HIS A 1196 54.39 -2.38 33.76
CA HIS A 1196 55.39 -2.86 32.80
C HIS A 1196 56.23 -3.98 33.43
N PHE A 1197 56.75 -3.76 34.64
CA PHE A 1197 57.53 -4.73 35.42
C PHE A 1197 56.77 -6.07 35.61
N GLN A 1198 55.49 -6.02 35.99
CA GLN A 1198 54.64 -7.20 36.12
C GLN A 1198 54.45 -7.96 34.79
N ARG A 1199 54.31 -7.26 33.65
CA ARG A 1199 54.24 -7.89 32.32
C ARG A 1199 55.57 -8.53 31.92
N ASP A 1200 56.69 -7.94 32.30
CA ASP A 1200 58.02 -8.50 32.01
C ASP A 1200 58.33 -9.72 32.88
N ILE A 1201 57.92 -9.71 34.16
CA ILE A 1201 57.91 -10.89 35.02
C ILE A 1201 57.04 -11.99 34.42
N GLU A 1202 55.81 -11.68 33.97
CA GLU A 1202 54.94 -12.69 33.35
C GLU A 1202 55.54 -13.24 32.05
N GLY A 1203 56.18 -12.38 31.25
CA GLY A 1203 56.95 -12.76 30.06
C GLY A 1203 58.13 -13.69 30.40
N ARG A 1204 58.86 -13.43 31.49
CA ARG A 1204 59.92 -14.32 32.01
C ARG A 1204 59.36 -15.63 32.55
N LYS A 1205 58.22 -15.61 33.24
CA LYS A 1205 57.50 -16.79 33.75
C LYS A 1205 57.04 -17.70 32.60
N ARG A 1206 56.50 -17.13 31.53
CA ARG A 1206 56.16 -17.85 30.27
C ARG A 1206 57.39 -18.45 29.57
N ARG A 1207 58.57 -17.83 29.71
CA ARG A 1207 59.86 -18.36 29.19
C ARG A 1207 60.53 -19.40 30.11
N ALA A 1208 60.25 -19.36 31.42
CA ALA A 1208 60.83 -20.27 32.43
C ALA A 1208 59.97 -21.50 32.74
N ALA A 1209 58.70 -21.53 32.31
CA ALA A 1209 57.81 -22.67 32.51
C ALA A 1209 58.30 -23.90 31.70
N PRO A 1210 58.47 -25.08 32.33
CA PRO A 1210 58.83 -26.29 31.61
C PRO A 1210 57.66 -26.73 30.71
N ASP A 1211 57.95 -27.02 29.44
CA ASP A 1211 56.94 -27.45 28.48
C ASP A 1211 56.26 -28.75 28.95
N ARG A 1212 54.93 -28.73 29.03
CA ARG A 1212 54.13 -29.88 29.48
C ARG A 1212 53.78 -30.85 28.37
N ASN A 1213 54.04 -30.50 27.11
CA ASN A 1213 53.96 -31.42 25.98
C ASN A 1213 55.38 -31.80 25.53
N GLY A 1214 55.68 -33.11 25.56
CA GLY A 1214 57.00 -33.63 25.24
C GLY A 1214 57.34 -33.66 23.74
N GLU A 1215 57.35 -32.52 23.06
CA GLU A 1215 57.87 -32.39 21.69
C GLU A 1215 58.99 -31.35 21.61
N GLY A 1216 60.25 -31.80 21.65
CA GLY A 1216 61.41 -30.93 21.54
C GLY A 1216 61.54 -30.30 20.16
N ARG A 1217 61.20 -29.01 20.02
CA ARG A 1217 61.55 -28.23 18.83
C ARG A 1217 63.02 -27.78 18.89
N PRO A 1218 63.85 -28.07 17.86
CA PRO A 1218 65.25 -27.66 17.85
C PRO A 1218 65.37 -26.15 17.62
N GLY A 1219 66.26 -25.50 18.36
CA GLY A 1219 66.50 -24.07 18.24
C GLY A 1219 67.07 -23.68 16.86
N LYS A 1220 66.56 -22.59 16.30
CA LYS A 1220 67.26 -21.78 15.30
C LYS A 1220 67.49 -20.39 15.90
N ALA A 1221 68.74 -19.93 15.85
CA ALA A 1221 69.16 -18.72 16.54
C ALA A 1221 68.61 -17.44 15.87
N PRO A 1222 68.36 -16.38 16.65
CA PRO A 1222 68.29 -15.03 16.09
C PRO A 1222 69.66 -14.64 15.54
N LYS A 1223 69.67 -13.86 14.44
CA LYS A 1223 70.86 -13.14 14.01
C LYS A 1223 71.05 -11.88 14.85
N VAL A 1224 72.27 -11.35 14.84
CA VAL A 1224 72.60 -10.01 15.35
C VAL A 1224 71.71 -8.95 14.69
N GLY A 1225 71.21 -8.02 15.51
CA GLY A 1225 70.60 -6.75 15.15
C GLY A 1225 70.87 -5.77 16.28
#